data_AF-A0A8J2Z6R4-F1
#
_entry.id   AF-A0A8J2Z6R4-F1
#
_cell.length_a   1.000
_cell.length_b   1.000
_cell.length_c   1.000
_cell.angle_alpha   90.00
_cell.angle_beta   90.00
_cell.angle_gamma   90.00
#
_symmetry.space_group_name_H-M   'P 1'
#
loop_
_entity.id
_entity.type
_entity.pdbx_description
1 polymer ?
#
loop_
_entity_poly.entity_id
_entity_poly.type
_entity_poly.pdbx_seq_one_letter_code
_entity_poly.pdbx_strand_id
1 'polypeptide(L)'
;MHKSKQHIQYSPSDLTLYMESPFASWMDRFASEYPGQAPQKNPEDELMKSLAQKGYQQEENLATVFAAQGKTLRIIKGESDDKKHQGTLNAMHQGVDVIAQARLKDDQFAGYADFLVKVEHTLGDRPSVLGNWHYEVWDSKLANELKPSFVIQLCCYTQMLSSIQGILPAYITIALGNGENKRLRTADYYDYYQILKSAFIADQNKFDPKQMPDPADSKNWGSWSDYAERLLTEKDHLFQVATITRGQIKKLNQADILTMQQLENTTIEHVSGMNPLTLKQLKAQASIQKRSQGKDTPLFDIITPAIGGKTGLALLPPYSPLDVFFDIEGYPLDEGGLEYLWGCAYFDENGKRQFIDFWAHDRIQEKQCFQDFIHWVYARWQQDPKMHIYHYANYEIAACRKLMGRYGVCEYEVDQLLRNEVFVDLYKIVKGGILLGEPRYSIKNVEHLYRGKRQTEVGNGGDSVVVYEKWRNLNTLGEEGDTWQSSKILNDIRDYNIDDCNSTQELVDWLRKQQSAYGIEFLGKSEVTEPELKEEVTERTQLRDRLLVQAETQQNKNPAIAALSENLAWMLEFHRREAKPVFWRLFERLGLSHLELMDDLDCLAYCQRTDREPFKPTPKARNLAYEYSFDPSQEFKGVQKQFYILGVETDDGKAQKVTFIPEESNLQNGVIVLQSNQEPPTEIALVPDEFVNAEPIPKAINQIVLDYEKGRLTSNHSAIIDFLTRSKPRIKGVVGGSIASGNNPKEKLQQIIQAISNLNNSYLTIQGPPGTGKSYTAKNVITELLKSGARIGIASNSHKAINHLLLNAAKHCHAVGVEATFVCTKDTDSELAHYNVTIVQNKDLISRVKSACVIGTTAWGFARDDMEDQLDYLFVDEAGQVAVANLIAMSRSAKNLILMGDQMQLGQPSQGTHPADSGLSVLDYLLHETPTIPDDMGVFLNTTYRMHSDINRFISKHIYEGKLAANPDNDKRIIEVPIDYSGPLNKEAGIIYIPVHHEGNTQASDEEVDEIKKLAESLLGRTFHTGLSNPKTRKVSWDDMLFVAPYNHQVNKLRSALGDQAKIGSVDKFQGQEAPIVFLSMCASDANESPRGLGFLFDKHRINVAISRAQSLAIIVANPNLAKTTVNTVEQVKLVNLFGAIINSS
;
A
#
# COMPACT_ATOMS: atom_id res chain seq x y z
N MET A 1 10.17 -25.86 -21.81
CA MET A 1 11.60 -26.08 -22.17
C MET A 1 11.74 -27.02 -23.36
N HIS A 2 12.60 -26.73 -24.33
CA HIS A 2 12.86 -27.59 -25.49
C HIS A 2 14.33 -28.03 -25.54
N LYS A 3 14.60 -29.34 -25.48
CA LYS A 3 15.95 -29.89 -25.53
C LYS A 3 16.39 -30.10 -26.98
N SER A 4 17.38 -29.35 -27.43
CA SER A 4 18.10 -29.63 -28.68
C SER A 4 19.36 -30.47 -28.39
N LYS A 5 19.95 -31.13 -29.39
CA LYS A 5 21.04 -32.13 -29.23
C LYS A 5 22.29 -31.65 -28.47
N GLN A 6 22.46 -30.34 -28.20
CA GLN A 6 23.58 -29.80 -27.41
C GLN A 6 23.20 -28.72 -26.37
N HIS A 7 21.99 -28.15 -26.39
CA HIS A 7 21.56 -27.10 -25.44
C HIS A 7 20.05 -27.12 -25.19
N ILE A 8 19.62 -26.70 -23.99
CA ILE A 8 18.21 -26.45 -23.65
C ILE A 8 17.86 -25.04 -24.10
N GLN A 9 16.76 -24.91 -24.84
CA GLN A 9 16.20 -23.63 -25.23
C GLN A 9 14.99 -23.33 -24.34
N TYR A 10 15.01 -22.15 -23.71
CA TYR A 10 13.97 -21.69 -22.81
C TYR A 10 12.97 -20.78 -23.52
N SER A 11 11.70 -20.86 -23.14
CA SER A 11 10.69 -19.88 -23.53
C SER A 11 10.54 -18.81 -22.44
N PRO A 12 9.96 -17.64 -22.76
CA PRO A 12 9.53 -16.69 -21.73
C PRO A 12 8.59 -17.30 -20.69
N SER A 13 7.77 -18.28 -21.07
CA SER A 13 6.86 -18.98 -20.15
C SER A 13 7.61 -19.87 -19.14
N ASP A 14 8.77 -20.43 -19.51
CA ASP A 14 9.63 -21.19 -18.58
C ASP A 14 10.15 -20.28 -17.45
N LEU A 15 10.45 -19.01 -17.77
CA LEU A 15 10.88 -18.01 -16.79
C LEU A 15 9.74 -17.59 -15.86
N THR A 16 8.53 -17.37 -16.38
CA THR A 16 7.37 -17.03 -15.56
C THR A 16 6.96 -18.19 -14.65
N LEU A 17 7.10 -19.44 -15.11
CA LEU A 17 6.88 -20.61 -14.26
C LEU A 17 7.87 -20.66 -13.09
N TYR A 18 9.16 -20.38 -13.35
CA TYR A 18 10.17 -20.30 -12.28
C TYR A 18 9.87 -19.21 -11.25
N MET A 19 9.39 -18.05 -11.71
CA MET A 19 8.99 -16.94 -10.83
C MET A 19 7.90 -17.37 -9.83
N GLU A 20 6.95 -18.19 -10.28
CA GLU A 20 5.83 -18.66 -9.46
C GLU A 20 6.20 -19.88 -8.61
N SER A 21 7.02 -20.77 -9.17
CA SER A 21 7.37 -22.06 -8.60
C SER A 21 8.72 -22.58 -9.12
N PRO A 22 9.82 -22.33 -8.37
CA PRO A 22 11.11 -22.96 -8.65
C PRO A 22 11.02 -24.49 -8.65
N PHE A 23 10.15 -25.07 -7.82
CA PHE A 23 9.85 -26.49 -7.81
C PHE A 23 9.26 -26.96 -9.15
N ALA A 24 8.19 -26.32 -9.64
CA ALA A 24 7.57 -26.72 -10.91
C ALA A 24 8.51 -26.54 -12.10
N SER A 25 9.33 -25.47 -12.10
CA SER A 25 10.35 -25.25 -13.11
C SER A 25 11.42 -26.36 -13.12
N TRP A 26 11.87 -26.79 -11.94
CA TRP A 26 12.79 -27.92 -11.80
C TRP A 26 12.14 -29.22 -12.28
N MET A 27 10.88 -29.47 -11.92
CA MET A 27 10.13 -30.66 -12.33
C MET A 27 9.91 -30.73 -13.84
N ASP A 28 9.64 -29.60 -14.50
CA ASP A 28 9.52 -29.54 -15.96
C ASP A 28 10.83 -29.87 -16.66
N ARG A 29 11.97 -29.45 -16.12
CA ARG A 29 13.28 -29.87 -16.61
C ARG A 29 13.53 -31.35 -16.33
N PHE A 30 13.25 -31.82 -15.12
CA PHE A 30 13.44 -33.22 -14.75
C PHE A 30 12.62 -34.15 -15.64
N ALA A 31 11.36 -33.81 -15.93
CA ALA A 31 10.51 -34.55 -16.86
C ALA A 31 11.01 -34.50 -18.31
N SER A 32 11.61 -33.39 -18.74
CA SER A 32 12.21 -33.27 -20.08
C SER A 32 13.49 -34.10 -20.23
N GLU A 33 14.33 -34.15 -19.21
CA GLU A 33 15.62 -34.85 -19.25
C GLU A 33 15.53 -36.33 -18.84
N TYR A 34 14.57 -36.69 -17.97
CA TYR A 34 14.35 -38.03 -17.40
C TYR A 34 12.87 -38.46 -17.51
N PRO A 35 12.28 -38.51 -18.71
CA PRO A 35 10.84 -38.76 -18.89
C PRO A 35 10.36 -40.10 -18.31
N GLY A 36 11.24 -41.11 -18.22
CA GLY A 36 10.91 -42.40 -17.62
C GLY A 36 10.96 -42.44 -16.08
N GLN A 37 11.45 -41.38 -15.43
CA GLN A 37 11.54 -41.28 -13.96
C GLN A 37 10.59 -40.22 -13.39
N ALA A 38 10.05 -39.34 -14.23
CA ALA A 38 9.17 -38.27 -13.79
C ALA A 38 7.77 -38.81 -13.40
N PRO A 39 7.15 -38.23 -12.36
CA PRO A 39 5.77 -38.54 -12.01
C PRO A 39 4.81 -38.07 -13.12
N GLN A 40 3.55 -38.50 -13.03
CA GLN A 40 2.52 -38.06 -13.97
C GLN A 40 2.10 -36.61 -13.64
N LYS A 41 2.00 -35.76 -14.66
CA LYS A 41 1.42 -34.43 -14.54
C LYS A 41 -0.08 -34.51 -14.26
N ASN A 42 -0.61 -33.56 -13.49
CA ASN A 42 -2.04 -33.32 -13.37
C ASN A 42 -2.65 -33.16 -14.79
N PRO A 43 -3.85 -33.70 -15.05
CA PRO A 43 -4.54 -33.52 -16.33
C PRO A 43 -4.77 -32.02 -16.61
N GLU A 44 -4.63 -31.62 -17.88
CA GLU A 44 -4.95 -30.25 -18.29
C GLU A 44 -6.44 -29.97 -18.06
N ASP A 45 -6.71 -28.95 -17.25
CA ASP A 45 -8.05 -28.43 -16.97
C ASP A 45 -8.77 -28.03 -18.28
N GLU A 46 -10.03 -28.44 -18.45
CA GLU A 46 -10.87 -28.04 -19.60
C GLU A 46 -10.98 -26.52 -19.72
N LEU A 47 -10.90 -25.79 -18.60
CA LEU A 47 -10.81 -24.33 -18.55
C LEU A 47 -9.62 -23.80 -19.34
N MET A 48 -8.43 -24.38 -19.15
CA MET A 48 -7.20 -23.89 -19.79
C MET A 48 -7.25 -24.08 -21.31
N LYS A 49 -7.92 -25.13 -21.80
CA LYS A 49 -8.15 -25.36 -23.23
C LYS A 49 -9.14 -24.34 -23.82
N SER A 50 -10.23 -24.05 -23.11
CA SER A 50 -11.21 -23.04 -23.54
C SER A 50 -10.59 -21.63 -23.58
N LEU A 51 -9.81 -21.26 -22.56
CA LEU A 51 -9.10 -19.98 -22.50
C LEU A 51 -8.06 -19.83 -23.62
N ALA A 52 -7.34 -20.90 -23.99
CA ALA A 52 -6.37 -20.84 -25.08
C ALA A 52 -7.03 -20.48 -26.44
N GLN A 53 -8.19 -21.06 -26.75
CA GLN A 53 -8.91 -20.78 -28.00
C GLN A 53 -9.38 -19.32 -28.09
N LYS A 54 -9.90 -18.78 -26.98
CA LYS A 54 -10.29 -17.37 -26.91
C LYS A 54 -9.10 -16.43 -27.06
N GLY A 55 -7.92 -16.81 -26.55
CA GLY A 55 -6.69 -16.04 -26.71
C GLY A 55 -6.38 -15.77 -28.19
N TYR A 56 -6.46 -16.82 -29.01
CA TYR A 56 -6.29 -16.69 -30.46
C TYR A 56 -7.35 -15.79 -31.11
N GLN A 57 -8.62 -15.87 -30.68
CA GLN A 57 -9.66 -14.99 -31.20
C GLN A 57 -9.39 -13.52 -30.87
N GLN A 58 -8.88 -13.22 -29.66
CA GLN A 58 -8.52 -11.87 -29.25
C GLN A 58 -7.35 -11.32 -30.07
N GLU A 59 -6.34 -12.15 -30.36
CA GLU A 59 -5.26 -11.80 -31.28
C GLU A 59 -5.80 -11.44 -32.68
N GLU A 60 -6.72 -12.24 -33.23
CA GLU A 60 -7.35 -11.95 -34.53
C GLU A 60 -8.15 -10.63 -34.52
N ASN A 61 -8.86 -10.34 -33.43
CA ASN A 61 -9.59 -9.09 -33.25
C ASN A 61 -8.64 -7.89 -33.25
N LEU A 62 -7.52 -7.97 -32.51
CA LEU A 62 -6.52 -6.91 -32.46
C LEU A 62 -5.83 -6.70 -33.82
N ALA A 63 -5.54 -7.77 -34.55
CA ALA A 63 -5.03 -7.71 -35.91
C ALA A 63 -5.99 -6.94 -36.85
N THR A 64 -7.30 -7.15 -36.70
CA THR A 64 -8.34 -6.43 -37.46
C THR A 64 -8.37 -4.93 -37.12
N VAL A 65 -8.18 -4.57 -35.85
CA VAL A 65 -8.06 -3.17 -35.41
C VAL A 65 -6.87 -2.48 -36.08
N PHE A 66 -5.71 -3.13 -36.16
CA PHE A 66 -4.56 -2.57 -36.87
C PHE A 66 -4.79 -2.39 -38.36
N ALA A 67 -5.46 -3.35 -39.01
CA ALA A 67 -5.83 -3.23 -40.42
C ALA A 67 -6.79 -2.04 -40.66
N ALA A 68 -7.76 -1.83 -39.76
CA ALA A 68 -8.70 -0.70 -39.82
C ALA A 68 -8.00 0.67 -39.63
N GLN A 69 -6.86 0.70 -38.94
CA GLN A 69 -6.00 1.89 -38.81
C GLN A 69 -5.16 2.18 -40.08
N GLY A 70 -5.30 1.38 -41.14
CA GLY A 70 -4.52 1.51 -42.37
C GLY A 70 -3.07 1.05 -42.26
N LYS A 71 -2.70 0.32 -41.19
CA LYS A 71 -1.35 -0.20 -40.98
C LYS A 71 -1.10 -1.46 -41.82
N THR A 72 0.10 -1.58 -42.36
CA THR A 72 0.54 -2.81 -43.02
C THR A 72 0.76 -3.94 -42.01
N LEU A 73 0.04 -5.04 -42.14
CA LEU A 73 0.12 -6.21 -41.24
C LEU A 73 0.75 -7.40 -41.96
N ARG A 74 1.77 -8.02 -41.35
CA ARG A 74 2.39 -9.26 -41.85
C ARG A 74 2.38 -10.35 -40.78
N ILE A 75 1.61 -11.41 -41.03
CA ILE A 75 1.61 -12.63 -40.20
C ILE A 75 2.77 -13.53 -40.62
N ILE A 76 3.66 -13.87 -39.69
CA ILE A 76 4.80 -14.74 -39.96
C ILE A 76 4.34 -16.19 -40.06
N LYS A 77 4.53 -16.80 -41.24
CA LYS A 77 4.27 -18.21 -41.51
C LYS A 77 5.56 -18.90 -41.94
N GLY A 78 5.72 -20.18 -41.63
CA GLY A 78 6.90 -20.95 -42.01
C GLY A 78 6.87 -22.38 -41.49
N GLU A 79 7.58 -23.28 -42.18
CA GLU A 79 7.65 -24.72 -41.87
C GLU A 79 8.61 -25.03 -40.71
N SER A 80 9.53 -24.13 -40.39
CA SER A 80 10.48 -24.28 -39.28
C SER A 80 10.67 -22.96 -38.52
N ASP A 81 11.09 -23.07 -37.27
CA ASP A 81 11.37 -21.91 -36.40
C ASP A 81 12.42 -20.97 -37.01
N ASP A 82 13.46 -21.50 -37.66
CA ASP A 82 14.50 -20.69 -38.32
C ASP A 82 13.93 -19.90 -39.50
N LYS A 83 13.06 -20.52 -40.33
CA LYS A 83 12.37 -19.81 -41.42
C LYS A 83 11.47 -18.70 -40.89
N LYS A 84 10.76 -18.93 -39.79
CA LYS A 84 9.92 -17.91 -39.14
C LYS A 84 10.75 -16.78 -38.55
N HIS A 85 11.89 -17.07 -37.92
CA HIS A 85 12.80 -16.06 -37.41
C HIS A 85 13.35 -15.17 -38.54
N GLN A 86 13.82 -15.78 -39.64
CA GLN A 86 14.27 -15.02 -40.81
C GLN A 86 13.13 -14.19 -41.44
N GLY A 87 11.92 -14.75 -41.49
CA GLY A 87 10.73 -14.03 -41.94
C GLY A 87 10.44 -12.78 -41.09
N THR A 88 10.64 -12.88 -39.78
CA THR A 88 10.50 -11.77 -38.82
C THR A 88 11.54 -10.68 -39.11
N LEU A 89 12.82 -11.04 -39.20
CA LEU A 89 13.91 -10.09 -39.49
C LEU A 89 13.69 -9.35 -40.83
N ASN A 90 13.31 -10.09 -41.87
CA ASN A 90 13.03 -9.51 -43.18
C ASN A 90 11.87 -8.50 -43.13
N ALA A 91 10.82 -8.79 -42.36
CA ALA A 91 9.69 -7.89 -42.18
C ALA A 91 10.08 -6.62 -41.42
N MET A 92 10.94 -6.74 -40.39
CA MET A 92 11.46 -5.59 -39.63
C MET A 92 12.32 -4.67 -40.49
N HIS A 93 13.21 -5.23 -41.32
CA HIS A 93 14.03 -4.46 -42.26
C HIS A 93 13.23 -3.77 -43.37
N GLN A 94 12.09 -4.34 -43.75
CA GLN A 94 11.17 -3.74 -44.72
C GLN A 94 10.31 -2.61 -44.13
N GLY A 95 10.34 -2.41 -42.80
CA GLY A 95 9.55 -1.37 -42.14
C GLY A 95 8.05 -1.65 -42.14
N VAL A 96 7.63 -2.92 -42.11
CA VAL A 96 6.21 -3.30 -41.97
C VAL A 96 5.65 -2.72 -40.67
N ASP A 97 4.47 -2.12 -40.69
CA ASP A 97 3.94 -1.40 -39.53
C ASP A 97 3.60 -2.34 -38.35
N VAL A 98 3.06 -3.52 -38.65
CA VAL A 98 2.72 -4.56 -37.65
C VAL A 98 3.14 -5.94 -38.13
N ILE A 99 3.91 -6.66 -37.31
CA ILE A 99 4.34 -8.04 -37.58
C ILE A 99 3.69 -8.95 -36.54
N ALA A 100 2.82 -9.86 -36.98
CA ALA A 100 2.12 -10.79 -36.09
C ALA A 100 2.83 -12.15 -36.04
N GLN A 101 2.78 -12.81 -34.89
CA GLN A 101 3.39 -14.12 -34.62
C GLN A 101 4.91 -14.14 -34.88
N ALA A 102 5.56 -13.05 -34.46
CA ALA A 102 6.98 -12.80 -34.68
C ALA A 102 7.85 -13.77 -33.86
N ARG A 103 8.73 -14.51 -34.54
CA ARG A 103 9.65 -15.45 -33.89
C ARG A 103 10.92 -14.72 -33.49
N LEU A 104 11.11 -14.53 -32.18
CA LEU A 104 12.28 -13.89 -31.58
C LEU A 104 13.19 -14.95 -30.94
N LYS A 105 14.50 -14.68 -30.96
CA LYS A 105 15.53 -15.51 -30.34
C LYS A 105 16.70 -14.63 -29.89
N ASP A 106 17.20 -14.88 -28.68
CA ASP A 106 18.43 -14.30 -28.16
C ASP A 106 19.07 -15.26 -27.15
N ASP A 107 20.35 -15.57 -27.35
CA ASP A 107 21.11 -16.53 -26.55
C ASP A 107 20.35 -17.86 -26.33
N GLN A 108 20.01 -18.21 -25.08
CA GLN A 108 19.32 -19.44 -24.70
C GLN A 108 17.79 -19.35 -24.76
N PHE A 109 17.23 -18.18 -25.12
CA PHE A 109 15.78 -17.96 -25.14
C PHE A 109 15.23 -17.82 -26.57
N ALA A 110 14.03 -18.35 -26.80
CA ALA A 110 13.22 -18.04 -27.97
C ALA A 110 11.73 -18.16 -27.69
N GLY A 111 10.92 -17.40 -28.42
CA GLY A 111 9.46 -17.44 -28.30
C GLY A 111 8.77 -16.77 -29.47
N TYR A 112 7.45 -16.69 -29.39
CA TYR A 112 6.59 -16.05 -30.37
C TYR A 112 5.95 -14.84 -29.70
N ALA A 113 6.29 -13.64 -30.16
CA ALA A 113 5.58 -12.43 -29.78
C ALA A 113 4.31 -12.31 -30.63
N ASP A 114 3.18 -12.01 -29.99
CA ASP A 114 1.89 -11.87 -30.68
C ASP A 114 1.99 -10.80 -31.76
N PHE A 115 2.52 -9.61 -31.41
CA PHE A 115 2.72 -8.50 -32.33
C PHE A 115 4.01 -7.73 -32.05
N LEU A 116 4.68 -7.30 -33.12
CA LEU A 116 5.69 -6.23 -33.10
C LEU A 116 5.13 -5.02 -33.84
N VAL A 117 5.10 -3.86 -33.20
CA VAL A 117 4.52 -2.62 -33.74
C VAL A 117 5.64 -1.60 -33.98
N LYS A 118 5.69 -1.04 -35.19
CA LYS A 118 6.70 -0.06 -35.62
C LYS A 118 6.51 1.28 -34.91
N VAL A 119 7.60 1.87 -34.45
CA VAL A 119 7.69 3.21 -33.87
C VAL A 119 8.72 4.02 -34.66
N GLU A 120 8.24 5.09 -35.29
CA GLU A 120 9.08 6.00 -36.07
C GLU A 120 9.83 6.98 -35.15
N HIS A 121 11.07 7.28 -35.52
CA HIS A 121 11.93 8.21 -34.81
C HIS A 121 11.67 9.66 -35.27
N THR A 122 11.74 10.56 -34.31
CA THR A 122 11.69 12.01 -34.49
C THR A 122 13.08 12.63 -34.44
N LEU A 123 13.18 13.92 -34.78
CA LEU A 123 14.45 14.65 -34.83
C LEU A 123 15.05 14.78 -33.42
N GLY A 124 16.13 14.05 -33.16
CA GLY A 124 16.79 13.98 -31.84
C GLY A 124 16.83 12.58 -31.22
N ASP A 125 16.06 11.63 -31.76
CA ASP A 125 16.11 10.24 -31.31
C ASP A 125 17.41 9.53 -31.74
N ARG A 126 17.87 8.58 -30.93
CA ARG A 126 19.00 7.72 -31.29
C ARG A 126 18.54 6.73 -32.37
N PRO A 127 19.21 6.63 -33.54
CA PRO A 127 18.82 5.72 -34.61
C PRO A 127 19.02 4.26 -34.20
N SER A 128 18.12 3.38 -34.66
CA SER A 128 18.24 1.93 -34.46
C SER A 128 19.09 1.29 -35.55
N VAL A 129 19.42 0.00 -35.41
CA VAL A 129 20.07 -0.79 -36.48
C VAL A 129 19.19 -0.90 -37.74
N LEU A 130 17.88 -0.71 -37.62
CA LEU A 130 16.92 -0.72 -38.74
C LEU A 130 16.81 0.65 -39.44
N GLY A 131 17.36 1.72 -38.87
CA GLY A 131 17.26 3.09 -39.38
C GLY A 131 16.43 3.99 -38.46
N ASN A 132 15.53 4.79 -39.05
CA ASN A 132 14.70 5.79 -38.35
C ASN A 132 13.42 5.19 -37.74
N TRP A 133 13.43 3.90 -37.43
CA TRP A 133 12.34 3.25 -36.71
C TRP A 133 12.88 2.12 -35.85
N HIS A 134 12.08 1.70 -34.88
CA HIS A 134 12.30 0.48 -34.12
C HIS A 134 10.95 -0.20 -33.89
N TYR A 135 10.94 -1.38 -33.28
CA TYR A 135 9.72 -2.08 -32.92
C TYR A 135 9.54 -2.14 -31.41
N GLU A 136 8.29 -2.09 -30.96
CA GLU A 136 7.85 -2.38 -29.59
C GLU A 136 7.00 -3.66 -29.58
N VAL A 137 7.06 -4.41 -28.47
CA VAL A 137 6.33 -5.67 -28.33
C VAL A 137 4.92 -5.41 -27.80
N TRP A 138 3.94 -6.06 -28.42
CA TRP A 138 2.53 -6.03 -28.05
C TRP A 138 2.05 -7.46 -27.82
N ASP A 139 1.40 -7.69 -26.68
CA ASP A 139 0.90 -9.00 -26.25
C ASP A 139 -0.61 -8.91 -26.03
N SER A 140 -1.35 -9.89 -26.55
CA SER A 140 -2.80 -9.98 -26.38
C SER A 140 -3.11 -10.87 -25.18
N LYS A 141 -4.00 -10.42 -24.30
CA LYS A 141 -4.44 -11.19 -23.13
C LYS A 141 -5.94 -11.10 -22.95
N LEU A 142 -6.54 -12.24 -22.62
CA LEU A 142 -7.95 -12.32 -22.23
C LEU A 142 -8.23 -11.70 -20.87
N ALA A 143 -7.22 -11.64 -20.01
CA ALA A 143 -7.36 -11.01 -18.70
C ALA A 143 -7.75 -9.53 -18.88
N ASN A 144 -8.66 -9.05 -18.03
CA ASN A 144 -9.00 -7.63 -17.93
C ASN A 144 -8.04 -6.86 -17.02
N GLU A 145 -7.19 -7.57 -16.29
CA GLU A 145 -6.19 -6.99 -15.39
C GLU A 145 -4.77 -7.45 -15.73
N LEU A 146 -3.80 -6.59 -15.40
CA LEU A 146 -2.39 -6.85 -15.59
C LEU A 146 -1.86 -7.86 -14.56
N LYS A 147 -1.20 -8.92 -15.02
CA LYS A 147 -0.49 -9.89 -14.17
C LYS A 147 1.03 -9.71 -14.26
N PRO A 148 1.79 -9.94 -13.17
CA PRO A 148 3.25 -9.90 -13.20
C PRO A 148 3.86 -10.75 -14.31
N SER A 149 3.35 -11.97 -14.51
CA SER A 149 3.87 -12.89 -15.52
C SER A 149 3.81 -12.34 -16.94
N PHE A 150 2.76 -11.59 -17.30
CA PHE A 150 2.65 -10.95 -18.63
C PHE A 150 3.75 -9.91 -18.86
N VAL A 151 4.02 -9.09 -17.84
CA VAL A 151 5.03 -8.04 -17.89
C VAL A 151 6.43 -8.64 -18.02
N ILE A 152 6.75 -9.67 -17.22
CA ILE A 152 8.04 -10.37 -17.28
C ILE A 152 8.26 -11.07 -18.62
N GLN A 153 7.21 -11.69 -19.16
CA GLN A 153 7.24 -12.29 -20.49
C GLN A 153 7.56 -11.24 -21.57
N LEU A 154 6.91 -10.07 -21.52
CA LEU A 154 7.17 -8.96 -22.44
C LEU A 154 8.56 -8.35 -22.27
N CYS A 155 9.09 -8.20 -21.05
CA CYS A 155 10.47 -7.78 -20.82
C CYS A 155 11.46 -8.75 -21.47
N CYS A 156 11.15 -10.07 -21.46
CA CYS A 156 11.96 -11.07 -22.12
C CYS A 156 11.99 -10.89 -23.65
N TYR A 157 10.84 -10.72 -24.29
CA TYR A 157 10.77 -10.41 -25.72
C TYR A 157 11.46 -9.09 -26.07
N THR A 158 11.28 -8.08 -25.24
CA THR A 158 11.91 -6.76 -25.38
C THR A 158 13.44 -6.82 -25.30
N GLN A 159 14.02 -7.69 -24.46
CA GLN A 159 15.45 -7.95 -24.49
C GLN A 159 15.88 -8.59 -25.82
N MET A 160 15.18 -9.63 -26.29
CA MET A 160 15.51 -10.28 -27.56
C MET A 160 15.46 -9.28 -28.74
N LEU A 161 14.45 -8.41 -28.72
CA LEU A 161 14.27 -7.37 -29.72
C LEU A 161 15.39 -6.32 -29.65
N SER A 162 15.80 -5.93 -28.45
CA SER A 162 16.93 -5.01 -28.24
C SER A 162 18.22 -5.55 -28.85
N SER A 163 18.48 -6.85 -28.75
CA SER A 163 19.64 -7.51 -29.36
C SER A 163 19.60 -7.47 -30.90
N ILE A 164 18.41 -7.39 -31.51
CA ILE A 164 18.22 -7.31 -32.97
C ILE A 164 18.35 -5.85 -33.47
N GLN A 165 17.70 -4.89 -32.79
CA GLN A 165 17.58 -3.51 -33.27
C GLN A 165 18.56 -2.51 -32.62
N GLY A 166 19.36 -2.94 -31.64
CA GLY A 166 20.38 -2.14 -30.95
C GLY A 166 19.84 -1.07 -29.99
N ILE A 167 18.52 -1.03 -29.78
CA ILE A 167 17.84 -0.12 -28.86
C ILE A 167 16.83 -0.91 -28.04
N LEU A 168 16.82 -0.68 -26.73
CA LEU A 168 15.81 -1.19 -25.81
C LEU A 168 14.51 -0.39 -26.00
N PRO A 169 13.40 -1.04 -26.40
CA PRO A 169 12.08 -0.40 -26.45
C PRO A 169 11.73 0.35 -25.16
N ALA A 170 11.30 1.61 -25.30
CA ALA A 170 10.91 2.44 -24.16
C ALA A 170 9.64 1.92 -23.49
N TYR A 171 8.75 1.29 -24.27
CA TYR A 171 7.48 0.75 -23.80
C TYR A 171 7.27 -0.70 -24.24
N ILE A 172 6.45 -1.39 -23.45
CA ILE A 172 5.79 -2.65 -23.76
C ILE A 172 4.28 -2.43 -23.68
N THR A 173 3.49 -3.13 -24.50
CA THR A 173 2.04 -2.95 -24.51
C THR A 173 1.31 -4.27 -24.29
N ILE A 174 0.32 -4.26 -23.40
CA ILE A 174 -0.60 -5.38 -23.20
C ILE A 174 -1.98 -4.90 -23.65
N ALA A 175 -2.54 -5.60 -24.64
CA ALA A 175 -3.92 -5.43 -25.06
C ALA A 175 -4.81 -6.38 -24.24
N LEU A 176 -5.66 -5.81 -23.37
CA LEU A 176 -6.49 -6.55 -22.42
C LEU A 176 -7.83 -6.99 -23.03
N GLY A 177 -8.50 -7.92 -22.36
CA GLY A 177 -9.79 -8.48 -22.80
C GLY A 177 -10.90 -7.43 -22.94
N ASN A 178 -10.84 -6.38 -22.11
CA ASN A 178 -11.77 -5.24 -22.11
C ASN A 178 -11.56 -4.24 -23.26
N GLY A 179 -10.58 -4.48 -24.16
CA GLY A 179 -10.26 -3.60 -25.28
C GLY A 179 -9.31 -2.45 -24.94
N GLU A 180 -8.86 -2.33 -23.69
CA GLU A 180 -7.88 -1.35 -23.28
C GLU A 180 -6.45 -1.77 -23.65
N ASN A 181 -5.65 -0.82 -24.14
CA ASN A 181 -4.23 -1.04 -24.43
C ASN A 181 -3.37 -0.39 -23.36
N LYS A 182 -2.91 -1.18 -22.38
CA LYS A 182 -2.03 -0.71 -21.31
C LYS A 182 -0.61 -0.60 -21.84
N ARG A 183 -0.16 0.63 -22.08
CA ARG A 183 1.22 0.94 -22.49
C ARG A 183 2.08 1.19 -21.25
N LEU A 184 3.05 0.33 -20.99
CA LEU A 184 3.85 0.31 -19.78
C LEU A 184 5.30 0.66 -20.09
N ARG A 185 5.93 1.52 -19.27
CA ARG A 185 7.33 1.90 -19.45
C ARG A 185 8.25 0.73 -19.08
N THR A 186 9.06 0.27 -20.02
CA THR A 186 9.95 -0.90 -19.84
C THR A 186 10.86 -0.76 -18.62
N ALA A 187 11.40 0.44 -18.38
CA ALA A 187 12.32 0.73 -17.28
C ALA A 187 11.75 0.48 -15.88
N ASP A 188 10.42 0.44 -15.74
CA ASP A 188 9.77 0.23 -14.45
C ASP A 188 9.70 -1.26 -14.05
N TYR A 189 10.16 -2.18 -14.92
CA TYR A 189 10.10 -3.64 -14.69
C TYR A 189 11.39 -4.39 -15.08
N TYR A 190 12.24 -3.75 -15.89
CA TYR A 190 13.36 -4.41 -16.56
C TYR A 190 14.46 -4.91 -15.62
N ASP A 191 14.81 -4.16 -14.58
CA ASP A 191 15.85 -4.54 -13.61
C ASP A 191 15.43 -5.78 -12.80
N TYR A 192 14.17 -5.86 -12.37
CA TYR A 192 13.65 -7.07 -11.72
C TYR A 192 13.67 -8.27 -12.68
N TYR A 193 13.24 -8.08 -13.93
CA TYR A 193 13.35 -9.11 -14.97
C TYR A 193 14.78 -9.62 -15.15
N GLN A 194 15.78 -8.73 -15.21
CA GLN A 194 17.19 -9.13 -15.36
C GLN A 194 17.69 -9.96 -14.19
N ILE A 195 17.35 -9.56 -12.96
CA ILE A 195 17.72 -10.29 -11.74
C ILE A 195 17.06 -11.67 -11.70
N LEU A 196 15.76 -11.73 -12.01
CA LEU A 196 15.00 -12.97 -12.09
C LEU A 196 15.56 -13.92 -13.17
N LYS A 197 15.83 -13.42 -14.38
CA LYS A 197 16.44 -14.20 -15.46
C LYS A 197 17.83 -14.71 -15.08
N SER A 198 18.63 -13.88 -14.43
CA SER A 198 19.97 -14.29 -13.97
C SER A 198 19.89 -15.39 -12.91
N ALA A 199 18.95 -15.29 -11.97
CA ALA A 199 18.68 -16.33 -10.97
C ALA A 199 18.22 -17.64 -11.63
N PHE A 200 17.25 -17.56 -12.54
CA PHE A 200 16.76 -18.70 -13.31
C PHE A 200 17.92 -19.40 -14.04
N ILE A 201 18.73 -18.67 -14.81
CA ILE A 201 19.84 -19.28 -15.56
C ILE A 201 20.89 -19.86 -14.62
N ALA A 202 21.18 -19.22 -13.48
CA ALA A 202 22.09 -19.78 -12.49
C ALA A 202 21.60 -21.11 -11.92
N ASP A 203 20.30 -21.21 -11.58
CA ASP A 203 19.70 -22.44 -11.05
C ASP A 203 19.61 -23.52 -12.12
N GLN A 204 19.29 -23.15 -13.36
CA GLN A 204 19.34 -24.08 -14.48
C GLN A 204 20.77 -24.59 -14.74
N ASN A 205 21.78 -23.74 -14.70
CA ASN A 205 23.17 -24.18 -14.88
C ASN A 205 23.64 -25.10 -13.74
N LYS A 206 23.07 -24.97 -12.54
CA LYS A 206 23.33 -25.80 -11.36
C LYS A 206 22.36 -26.98 -11.19
N PHE A 207 21.51 -27.26 -12.19
CA PHE A 207 20.50 -28.31 -12.08
C PHE A 207 21.14 -29.66 -11.73
N ASP A 208 20.69 -30.23 -10.62
CA ASP A 208 21.04 -31.58 -10.16
C ASP A 208 19.73 -32.38 -9.99
N PRO A 209 19.54 -33.51 -10.69
CA PRO A 209 18.37 -34.37 -10.55
C PRO A 209 18.21 -34.95 -9.12
N LYS A 210 19.23 -34.86 -8.26
CA LYS A 210 19.19 -35.30 -6.86
C LYS A 210 18.88 -34.19 -5.87
N GLN A 211 18.97 -32.92 -6.28
CA GLN A 211 18.68 -31.76 -5.43
C GLN A 211 17.41 -31.07 -5.90
N MET A 212 16.27 -31.70 -5.58
CA MET A 212 14.95 -31.14 -5.85
C MET A 212 14.65 -29.99 -4.86
N PRO A 213 14.21 -28.81 -5.34
CA PRO A 213 13.73 -27.73 -4.47
C PRO A 213 12.60 -28.21 -3.54
N ASP A 214 12.51 -27.65 -2.33
CA ASP A 214 11.42 -28.02 -1.44
C ASP A 214 10.08 -27.49 -1.97
N PRO A 215 9.06 -28.35 -2.17
CA PRO A 215 7.75 -27.87 -2.59
C PRO A 215 7.13 -26.86 -1.60
N ALA A 216 7.46 -26.91 -0.30
CA ALA A 216 6.95 -25.96 0.69
C ALA A 216 7.38 -24.49 0.44
N ASP A 217 8.47 -24.28 -0.30
CA ASP A 217 8.99 -22.95 -0.64
C ASP A 217 8.18 -22.28 -1.76
N SER A 218 7.49 -23.07 -2.60
CA SER A 218 6.67 -22.58 -3.70
C SER A 218 5.24 -22.27 -3.26
N LYS A 219 4.58 -21.27 -3.88
CA LYS A 219 3.18 -20.93 -3.57
C LYS A 219 2.19 -21.83 -4.30
N ASN A 220 2.53 -22.19 -5.53
CA ASN A 220 1.80 -23.13 -6.37
C ASN A 220 2.79 -24.15 -6.92
N TRP A 221 2.28 -25.25 -7.46
CA TRP A 221 3.08 -26.32 -8.03
C TRP A 221 2.73 -26.59 -9.50
N GLY A 222 1.93 -25.72 -10.13
CA GLY A 222 1.45 -25.88 -11.50
C GLY A 222 0.85 -27.26 -11.74
N SER A 223 1.24 -27.92 -12.84
CA SER A 223 0.81 -29.27 -13.21
C SER A 223 1.37 -30.39 -12.32
N TRP A 224 2.01 -30.07 -11.19
CA TRP A 224 2.65 -31.02 -10.27
C TRP A 224 2.05 -31.00 -8.87
N SER A 225 0.86 -30.42 -8.70
CA SER A 225 0.23 -30.18 -7.39
C SER A 225 -0.02 -31.46 -6.60
N ASP A 226 -0.58 -32.50 -7.23
CA ASP A 226 -0.86 -33.78 -6.56
C ASP A 226 0.44 -34.45 -6.06
N TYR A 227 1.51 -34.30 -6.85
CA TYR A 227 2.82 -34.87 -6.50
C TYR A 227 3.46 -34.11 -5.33
N ALA A 228 3.41 -32.79 -5.33
CA ALA A 228 3.95 -31.96 -4.27
C ALA A 228 3.24 -32.20 -2.93
N GLU A 229 1.90 -32.28 -2.92
CA GLU A 229 1.13 -32.61 -1.71
C GLU A 229 1.50 -33.99 -1.16
N ARG A 230 1.61 -34.98 -2.05
CA ARG A 230 2.05 -36.32 -1.66
C ARG A 230 3.45 -36.31 -1.05
N LEU A 231 4.41 -35.60 -1.65
CA LEU A 231 5.77 -35.47 -1.14
C LEU A 231 5.83 -34.85 0.26
N LEU A 232 5.08 -33.77 0.49
CA LEU A 232 5.02 -33.09 1.79
C LEU A 232 4.43 -34.01 2.87
N THR A 233 3.41 -34.78 2.48
CA THR A 233 2.76 -35.79 3.33
C THR A 233 3.73 -36.91 3.70
N GLU A 234 4.39 -37.51 2.71
CA GLU A 234 5.35 -38.62 2.88
C GLU A 234 6.58 -38.22 3.72
N LYS A 235 7.04 -36.97 3.61
CA LYS A 235 8.16 -36.43 4.40
C LYS A 235 7.79 -36.07 5.84
N ASP A 236 6.52 -36.18 6.23
CA ASP A 236 6.02 -35.69 7.51
C ASP A 236 6.38 -34.22 7.76
N HIS A 237 6.36 -33.41 6.69
CA HIS A 237 6.89 -32.06 6.71
C HIS A 237 6.08 -31.12 7.62
N LEU A 238 6.76 -30.21 8.32
CA LEU A 238 6.13 -29.26 9.26
C LEU A 238 5.04 -28.39 8.63
N PHE A 239 5.09 -28.14 7.33
CA PHE A 239 4.06 -27.41 6.56
C PHE A 239 2.64 -27.99 6.73
N GLN A 240 2.50 -29.24 7.15
CA GLN A 240 1.21 -29.86 7.43
C GLN A 240 0.58 -29.44 8.76
N VAL A 241 1.35 -28.85 9.68
CA VAL A 241 0.83 -28.39 10.97
C VAL A 241 -0.08 -27.19 10.73
N ALA A 242 -1.34 -27.29 11.12
CA ALA A 242 -2.29 -26.21 10.89
C ALA A 242 -1.82 -24.92 11.56
N THR A 243 -2.04 -23.77 10.90
CA THR A 243 -1.64 -22.41 11.36
C THR A 243 -0.15 -22.12 11.42
N ILE A 244 0.73 -23.09 11.12
CA ILE A 244 2.18 -22.85 11.13
C ILE A 244 2.57 -21.92 9.98
N THR A 245 3.53 -21.03 10.24
CA THR A 245 4.06 -20.10 9.24
C THR A 245 5.43 -20.56 8.73
N ARG A 246 5.83 -20.11 7.53
CA ARG A 246 7.17 -20.38 6.98
C ARG A 246 8.29 -19.93 7.93
N GLY A 247 8.14 -18.77 8.56
CA GLY A 247 9.10 -18.27 9.54
C GLY A 247 9.20 -19.16 10.79
N GLN A 248 8.08 -19.75 11.24
CA GLN A 248 8.09 -20.72 12.34
C GLN A 248 8.75 -22.03 11.93
N ILE A 249 8.50 -22.53 10.71
CA ILE A 249 9.18 -23.73 10.17
C ILE A 249 10.70 -23.52 10.15
N LYS A 250 11.18 -22.37 9.65
CA LYS A 250 12.62 -22.05 9.64
C LYS A 250 13.22 -22.07 11.04
N LYS A 251 12.56 -21.43 12.02
CA LYS A 251 13.01 -21.40 13.43
C LYS A 251 13.02 -22.80 14.07
N LEU A 252 12.04 -23.64 13.76
CA LEU A 252 12.01 -25.04 14.21
C LEU A 252 13.14 -25.86 13.57
N ASN A 253 13.36 -25.69 12.26
CA ASN A 253 14.46 -26.35 11.55
C ASN A 253 15.83 -25.95 12.12
N GLN A 254 16.02 -24.67 12.50
CA GLN A 254 17.22 -24.19 13.19
C GLN A 254 17.41 -24.80 14.58
N ALA A 255 16.34 -25.30 15.20
CA ALA A 255 16.36 -26.03 16.46
C ALA A 255 16.33 -27.57 16.27
N ASP A 256 16.71 -28.04 15.07
CA ASP A 256 16.74 -29.46 14.67
C ASP A 256 15.38 -30.19 14.73
N ILE A 257 14.27 -29.45 14.69
CA ILE A 257 12.91 -29.98 14.56
C ILE A 257 12.49 -29.86 13.09
N LEU A 258 12.54 -30.97 12.35
CA LEU A 258 12.33 -31.00 10.89
C LEU A 258 10.99 -31.63 10.48
N THR A 259 10.38 -32.45 11.34
CA THR A 259 9.12 -33.14 11.05
C THR A 259 8.05 -32.87 12.07
N MET A 260 6.80 -33.08 11.68
CA MET A 260 5.65 -32.98 12.58
C MET A 260 5.75 -33.98 13.74
N GLN A 261 6.26 -35.20 13.50
CA GLN A 261 6.52 -36.19 14.54
C GLN A 261 7.59 -35.72 15.54
N GLN A 262 8.64 -35.07 15.06
CA GLN A 262 9.67 -34.51 15.94
C GLN A 262 9.12 -33.34 16.76
N LEU A 263 8.29 -32.48 16.17
CA LEU A 263 7.64 -31.38 16.88
C LEU A 263 6.72 -31.91 18.00
N GLU A 264 5.94 -32.96 17.74
CA GLU A 264 5.12 -33.61 18.76
C GLU A 264 5.97 -34.17 19.91
N ASN A 265 7.06 -34.87 19.59
CA ASN A 265 7.85 -35.62 20.56
C ASN A 265 8.94 -34.80 21.28
N THR A 266 9.18 -33.56 20.86
CA THR A 266 10.31 -32.78 21.38
C THR A 266 10.09 -32.33 22.83
N THR A 267 11.14 -32.44 23.64
CA THR A 267 11.20 -31.91 25.02
C THR A 267 11.68 -30.46 25.09
N ILE A 268 12.03 -29.85 23.95
CA ILE A 268 12.51 -28.46 23.88
C ILE A 268 11.39 -27.50 24.33
N GLU A 269 11.63 -26.71 25.37
CA GLU A 269 10.65 -25.74 25.88
C GLU A 269 10.81 -24.33 25.28
N HIS A 270 11.97 -24.04 24.69
CA HIS A 270 12.30 -22.73 24.14
C HIS A 270 13.02 -22.85 22.79
N VAL A 271 12.55 -22.10 21.79
CA VAL A 271 13.18 -21.95 20.47
C VAL A 271 13.52 -20.47 20.30
N SER A 272 14.77 -20.16 19.92
CA SER A 272 15.22 -18.77 19.78
C SER A 272 14.32 -17.97 18.83
N GLY A 273 13.92 -16.77 19.25
CA GLY A 273 13.03 -15.90 18.46
C GLY A 273 11.60 -16.43 18.29
N MET A 274 11.16 -17.44 19.04
CA MET A 274 9.79 -17.95 19.06
C MET A 274 9.21 -17.86 20.48
N ASN A 275 8.01 -17.31 20.60
CA ASN A 275 7.30 -17.24 21.88
C ASN A 275 7.03 -18.67 22.43
N PRO A 276 7.36 -18.97 23.70
CA PRO A 276 7.10 -20.29 24.31
C PRO A 276 5.65 -20.75 24.23
N LEU A 277 4.68 -19.84 24.29
CA LEU A 277 3.25 -20.15 24.14
C LEU A 277 2.93 -20.63 22.71
N THR A 278 3.51 -19.97 21.69
CA THR A 278 3.36 -20.39 20.28
C THR A 278 3.94 -21.78 20.06
N LEU A 279 5.12 -22.07 20.62
CA LEU A 279 5.71 -23.41 20.53
C LEU A 279 4.80 -24.45 21.17
N LYS A 280 4.25 -24.18 22.37
CA LYS A 280 3.32 -25.07 23.06
C LYS A 280 2.05 -25.33 22.24
N GLN A 281 1.48 -24.30 21.61
CA GLN A 281 0.31 -24.42 20.73
C GLN A 281 0.63 -25.28 19.49
N LEU A 282 1.77 -25.03 18.81
CA LEU A 282 2.19 -25.82 17.65
C LEU A 282 2.40 -27.30 17.99
N LYS A 283 2.95 -27.61 19.18
CA LYS A 283 3.07 -29.00 19.66
C LYS A 283 1.71 -29.66 19.86
N ALA A 284 0.79 -28.95 20.53
CA ALA A 284 -0.57 -29.47 20.75
C ALA A 284 -1.30 -29.70 19.43
N GLN A 285 -1.18 -28.77 18.49
CA GLN A 285 -1.74 -28.85 17.14
C GLN A 285 -1.16 -30.03 16.35
N ALA A 286 0.15 -30.23 16.39
CA ALA A 286 0.79 -31.40 15.76
C ALA A 286 0.29 -32.72 16.36
N SER A 287 0.18 -32.80 17.69
CA SER A 287 -0.26 -34.04 18.35
C SER A 287 -1.71 -34.41 18.02
N ILE A 288 -2.64 -33.45 18.04
CA ILE A 288 -4.05 -33.77 17.74
C ILE A 288 -4.25 -34.19 16.28
N GLN A 289 -3.54 -33.56 15.34
CA GLN A 289 -3.60 -33.94 13.94
C GLN A 289 -3.06 -35.36 13.71
N LYS A 290 -1.94 -35.72 14.35
CA LYS A 290 -1.40 -37.09 14.31
C LYS A 290 -2.38 -38.11 14.88
N ARG A 291 -2.98 -37.82 16.04
CA ARG A 291 -3.99 -38.68 16.68
C ARG A 291 -5.30 -38.80 15.88
N SER A 292 -5.55 -37.91 14.93
CA SER A 292 -6.73 -37.89 14.07
C SER A 292 -6.55 -38.70 12.79
N GLN A 293 -5.31 -39.03 12.41
CA GLN A 293 -5.04 -39.80 11.19
C GLN A 293 -5.74 -41.16 11.22
N GLY A 294 -6.45 -41.48 10.15
CA GLY A 294 -7.16 -42.76 9.98
C GLY A 294 -8.51 -42.88 10.70
N LYS A 295 -9.06 -41.79 11.26
CA LYS A 295 -10.40 -41.77 11.86
C LYS A 295 -11.44 -41.25 10.88
N ASP A 296 -12.67 -41.77 10.98
CA ASP A 296 -13.82 -41.31 10.18
C ASP A 296 -14.22 -39.86 10.52
N THR A 297 -14.07 -39.47 11.79
CA THR A 297 -14.24 -38.10 12.28
C THR A 297 -12.94 -37.65 12.94
N PRO A 298 -12.37 -36.49 12.57
CA PRO A 298 -11.14 -36.00 13.17
C PRO A 298 -11.34 -35.69 14.65
N LEU A 299 -10.29 -35.83 15.46
CA LEU A 299 -10.34 -35.41 16.85
C LEU A 299 -10.35 -33.89 16.96
N PHE A 300 -10.95 -33.40 18.02
CA PHE A 300 -10.91 -32.00 18.40
C PHE A 300 -10.90 -31.86 19.93
N ASP A 301 -10.30 -30.79 20.43
CA ASP A 301 -10.36 -30.40 21.85
C ASP A 301 -10.91 -28.97 21.98
N ILE A 302 -11.75 -28.71 22.99
CA ILE A 302 -12.28 -27.36 23.26
C ILE A 302 -11.29 -26.55 24.10
N ILE A 303 -10.95 -25.36 23.60
CA ILE A 303 -10.10 -24.40 24.29
C ILE A 303 -11.01 -23.57 25.21
N THR A 304 -10.93 -23.82 26.52
CA THR A 304 -11.73 -23.09 27.51
C THR A 304 -11.07 -21.73 27.81
N PRO A 305 -11.77 -20.60 27.63
CA PRO A 305 -11.24 -19.29 27.97
C PRO A 305 -11.06 -19.14 29.49
N ALA A 306 -10.14 -18.28 29.90
CA ALA A 306 -10.01 -17.89 31.30
C ALA A 306 -11.30 -17.19 31.79
N ILE A 307 -11.53 -17.15 33.11
CA ILE A 307 -12.70 -16.48 33.70
C ILE A 307 -12.72 -15.01 33.27
N GLY A 308 -13.80 -14.57 32.62
CA GLY A 308 -13.94 -13.21 32.06
C GLY A 308 -13.23 -12.99 30.72
N GLY A 309 -12.59 -14.00 30.14
CA GLY A 309 -11.88 -13.91 28.86
C GLY A 309 -12.83 -13.96 27.65
N LYS A 310 -12.81 -12.90 26.83
CA LYS A 310 -13.61 -12.78 25.60
C LYS A 310 -12.92 -13.44 24.39
N THR A 311 -12.75 -14.77 24.40
CA THR A 311 -12.09 -15.50 23.29
C THR A 311 -12.80 -16.79 22.93
N GLY A 312 -12.65 -17.25 21.67
CA GLY A 312 -13.18 -18.53 21.22
C GLY A 312 -14.70 -18.63 21.39
N LEU A 313 -15.18 -19.71 22.01
CA LEU A 313 -16.61 -19.96 22.22
C LEU A 313 -17.31 -18.91 23.12
N ALA A 314 -16.59 -18.12 23.92
CA ALA A 314 -17.21 -17.05 24.70
C ALA A 314 -17.72 -15.87 23.84
N LEU A 315 -17.28 -15.80 22.58
CA LEU A 315 -17.73 -14.81 21.59
C LEU A 315 -18.98 -15.26 20.82
N LEU A 316 -19.43 -16.51 20.99
CA LEU A 316 -20.56 -17.05 20.24
C LEU A 316 -21.89 -16.59 20.86
N PRO A 317 -22.73 -15.81 20.15
CA PRO A 317 -23.97 -15.29 20.70
C PRO A 317 -25.07 -16.34 20.89
N PRO A 318 -26.03 -16.08 21.81
CA PRO A 318 -27.20 -16.93 21.98
C PRO A 318 -28.07 -16.95 20.70
N TYR A 319 -28.93 -17.97 20.60
CA TYR A 319 -29.86 -18.13 19.47
C TYR A 319 -30.88 -16.99 19.40
N SER A 320 -31.07 -16.45 18.19
CA SER A 320 -32.22 -15.61 17.83
C SER A 320 -33.00 -16.25 16.66
N PRO A 321 -34.36 -16.19 16.67
CA PRO A 321 -35.18 -16.62 15.53
C PRO A 321 -34.90 -15.85 14.23
N LEU A 322 -34.32 -14.64 14.32
CA LEU A 322 -34.04 -13.80 13.16
C LEU A 322 -32.61 -13.93 12.64
N ASP A 323 -31.76 -14.77 13.25
CA ASP A 323 -30.38 -15.06 12.84
C ASP A 323 -30.29 -15.33 11.32
N VAL A 324 -29.19 -14.86 10.71
CA VAL A 324 -28.89 -15.00 9.28
C VAL A 324 -27.53 -15.68 9.11
N PHE A 325 -27.44 -16.61 8.16
CA PHE A 325 -26.20 -17.32 7.81
C PHE A 325 -25.83 -16.92 6.39
N PHE A 326 -24.71 -16.22 6.25
CA PHE A 326 -24.36 -15.41 5.09
C PHE A 326 -23.10 -15.92 4.41
N ASP A 327 -23.15 -15.99 3.09
CA ASP A 327 -22.03 -16.26 2.20
C ASP A 327 -22.10 -15.37 0.95
N ILE A 328 -20.96 -15.00 0.38
CA ILE A 328 -20.88 -14.08 -0.77
C ILE A 328 -19.89 -14.61 -1.82
N GLU A 329 -20.32 -14.62 -3.08
CA GLU A 329 -19.48 -15.02 -4.21
C GLU A 329 -18.99 -13.80 -4.99
N GLY A 330 -17.70 -13.82 -5.31
CA GLY A 330 -17.01 -12.74 -6.01
C GLY A 330 -16.32 -13.20 -7.28
N TYR A 331 -16.30 -12.32 -8.28
CA TYR A 331 -15.62 -12.49 -9.55
C TYR A 331 -14.42 -11.51 -9.60
N PRO A 332 -13.20 -11.97 -9.26
CA PRO A 332 -12.04 -11.11 -9.12
C PRO A 332 -11.45 -10.64 -10.46
N LEU A 333 -11.91 -11.18 -11.59
CA LEU A 333 -11.35 -10.84 -12.92
C LEU A 333 -11.98 -9.60 -13.55
N ASP A 334 -13.07 -9.05 -12.98
CA ASP A 334 -13.55 -7.71 -13.33
C ASP A 334 -12.71 -6.65 -12.62
N GLU A 335 -12.49 -5.50 -13.26
CA GLU A 335 -11.61 -4.44 -12.75
C GLU A 335 -12.05 -3.96 -11.36
N GLY A 336 -11.27 -4.28 -10.32
CA GLY A 336 -11.60 -4.01 -8.92
C GLY A 336 -12.49 -5.06 -8.22
N GLY A 337 -12.75 -6.19 -8.88
CA GLY A 337 -13.56 -7.34 -8.45
C GLY A 337 -15.06 -7.04 -8.37
N LEU A 338 -15.91 -7.94 -8.86
CA LEU A 338 -17.38 -7.85 -8.84
C LEU A 338 -17.95 -8.89 -7.87
N GLU A 339 -18.63 -8.48 -6.81
CA GLU A 339 -19.44 -9.41 -6.02
C GLU A 339 -20.76 -9.66 -6.76
N TYR A 340 -21.07 -10.93 -7.06
CA TYR A 340 -22.18 -11.28 -7.97
C TYR A 340 -23.33 -12.05 -7.31
N LEU A 341 -23.11 -12.63 -6.13
CA LEU A 341 -24.15 -13.35 -5.38
C LEU A 341 -23.99 -13.15 -3.87
N TRP A 342 -25.03 -12.63 -3.21
CA TRP A 342 -25.17 -12.61 -1.76
C TRP A 342 -26.21 -13.65 -1.36
N GLY A 343 -25.79 -14.73 -0.70
CA GLY A 343 -26.68 -15.78 -0.23
C GLY A 343 -26.94 -15.69 1.26
N CYS A 344 -28.19 -15.87 1.67
CA CYS A 344 -28.58 -15.85 3.08
C CYS A 344 -29.54 -16.99 3.39
N ALA A 345 -29.12 -17.92 4.24
CA ALA A 345 -30.02 -18.85 4.90
C ALA A 345 -30.61 -18.21 6.17
N TYR A 346 -31.90 -18.39 6.41
CA TYR A 346 -32.62 -17.90 7.59
C TYR A 346 -33.80 -18.81 7.93
N PHE A 347 -34.45 -18.62 9.07
CA PHE A 347 -35.65 -19.36 9.45
C PHE A 347 -36.91 -18.49 9.32
N ASP A 348 -37.99 -19.07 8.78
CA ASP A 348 -39.31 -18.43 8.78
C ASP A 348 -40.02 -18.59 10.14
N GLU A 349 -41.21 -17.99 10.26
CA GLU A 349 -42.04 -18.04 11.48
C GLU A 349 -42.42 -19.47 11.91
N ASN A 350 -42.34 -20.46 11.00
CA ASN A 350 -42.60 -21.87 11.28
C ASN A 350 -41.33 -22.65 11.64
N GLY A 351 -40.18 -21.98 11.74
CA GLY A 351 -38.88 -22.62 11.97
C GLY A 351 -38.37 -23.43 10.77
N LYS A 352 -38.90 -23.20 9.57
CA LYS A 352 -38.40 -23.85 8.35
C LYS A 352 -37.26 -23.01 7.78
N ARG A 353 -36.16 -23.68 7.40
CA ARG A 353 -35.02 -23.04 6.73
C ARG A 353 -35.47 -22.53 5.36
N GLN A 354 -35.20 -21.26 5.11
CA GLN A 354 -35.43 -20.54 3.86
C GLN A 354 -34.10 -19.98 3.35
N PHE A 355 -34.07 -19.59 2.09
CA PHE A 355 -32.91 -18.98 1.45
C PHE A 355 -33.35 -17.78 0.60
N ILE A 356 -32.59 -16.69 0.69
CA ILE A 356 -32.74 -15.49 -0.14
C ILE A 356 -31.40 -15.17 -0.78
N ASP A 357 -31.45 -14.77 -2.05
CA ASP A 357 -30.30 -14.43 -2.87
C ASP A 357 -30.47 -13.09 -3.60
N PHE A 358 -29.36 -12.36 -3.74
CA PHE A 358 -29.27 -11.12 -4.51
C PHE A 358 -28.20 -11.31 -5.60
N TRP A 359 -28.54 -11.05 -6.86
CA TRP A 359 -27.68 -11.31 -8.02
C TRP A 359 -27.26 -10.03 -8.73
N ALA A 360 -25.97 -9.92 -9.04
CA ALA A 360 -25.41 -8.80 -9.80
C ALA A 360 -24.46 -9.28 -10.90
N HIS A 361 -24.68 -8.77 -12.12
CA HIS A 361 -23.86 -9.09 -13.29
C HIS A 361 -23.09 -7.87 -13.84
N ASP A 362 -23.31 -6.70 -13.23
CA ASP A 362 -22.61 -5.45 -13.52
C ASP A 362 -22.49 -4.57 -12.27
N ARG A 363 -21.74 -3.47 -12.38
CA ARG A 363 -21.47 -2.53 -11.27
C ARG A 363 -22.72 -1.82 -10.73
N ILE A 364 -23.71 -1.57 -11.59
CA ILE A 364 -24.94 -0.90 -11.19
C ILE A 364 -25.78 -1.87 -10.36
N GLN A 365 -25.88 -3.11 -10.81
CA GLN A 365 -26.54 -4.19 -10.09
C GLN A 365 -25.82 -4.53 -8.78
N GLU A 366 -24.47 -4.53 -8.75
CA GLU A 366 -23.68 -4.79 -7.53
C GLU A 366 -23.98 -3.75 -6.45
N LYS A 367 -24.03 -2.46 -6.83
CA LYS A 367 -24.43 -1.38 -5.92
C LYS A 367 -25.85 -1.61 -5.39
N GLN A 368 -26.81 -1.92 -6.27
CA GLN A 368 -28.20 -2.13 -5.88
C GLN A 368 -28.38 -3.35 -4.95
N CYS A 369 -27.78 -4.49 -5.30
CA CYS A 369 -27.83 -5.72 -4.51
C CYS A 369 -27.21 -5.54 -3.13
N PHE A 370 -26.09 -4.82 -3.05
CA PHE A 370 -25.50 -4.46 -1.76
C PHE A 370 -26.46 -3.63 -0.90
N GLN A 371 -27.16 -2.65 -1.48
CA GLN A 371 -28.17 -1.88 -0.76
C GLN A 371 -29.34 -2.75 -0.30
N ASP A 372 -29.86 -3.59 -1.18
CA ASP A 372 -31.01 -4.46 -0.88
C ASP A 372 -30.67 -5.47 0.23
N PHE A 373 -29.49 -6.09 0.16
CA PHE A 373 -28.99 -6.98 1.20
C PHE A 373 -28.87 -6.26 2.55
N ILE A 374 -28.18 -5.11 2.59
CA ILE A 374 -27.97 -4.38 3.85
C ILE A 374 -29.29 -3.89 4.45
N HIS A 375 -30.19 -3.32 3.65
CA HIS A 375 -31.50 -2.89 4.14
C HIS A 375 -32.32 -4.07 4.67
N TRP A 376 -32.24 -5.24 4.02
CA TRP A 376 -32.93 -6.45 4.47
C TRP A 376 -32.41 -6.94 5.83
N VAL A 377 -31.10 -7.10 6.01
CA VAL A 377 -30.55 -7.53 7.30
C VAL A 377 -30.73 -6.47 8.40
N TYR A 378 -30.62 -5.19 8.04
CA TYR A 378 -30.82 -4.10 8.99
C TYR A 378 -32.26 -4.04 9.49
N ALA A 379 -33.25 -4.22 8.60
CA ALA A 379 -34.66 -4.30 9.00
C ALA A 379 -34.94 -5.49 9.92
N ARG A 380 -34.26 -6.64 9.73
CA ARG A 380 -34.36 -7.79 10.66
C ARG A 380 -33.76 -7.47 12.03
N TRP A 381 -32.59 -6.85 12.05
CA TRP A 381 -31.94 -6.44 13.30
C TRP A 381 -32.76 -5.39 14.07
N GLN A 382 -33.45 -4.48 13.37
CA GLN A 382 -34.38 -3.54 14.01
C GLN A 382 -35.60 -4.24 14.66
N GLN A 383 -36.00 -5.41 14.16
CA GLN A 383 -37.10 -6.21 14.73
C GLN A 383 -36.64 -7.01 15.95
N ASP A 384 -35.45 -7.60 15.91
CA ASP A 384 -34.81 -8.26 17.05
C ASP A 384 -33.34 -7.86 17.15
N PRO A 385 -32.99 -6.90 18.03
CA PRO A 385 -31.61 -6.46 18.17
C PRO A 385 -30.65 -7.52 18.73
N LYS A 386 -31.14 -8.69 19.15
CA LYS A 386 -30.33 -9.86 19.55
C LYS A 386 -29.92 -10.74 18.37
N MET A 387 -30.44 -10.48 17.18
CA MET A 387 -30.13 -11.19 15.94
C MET A 387 -28.68 -10.95 15.52
N HIS A 388 -28.03 -11.99 14.99
CA HIS A 388 -26.68 -11.91 14.44
C HIS A 388 -26.61 -12.45 13.00
N ILE A 389 -25.59 -12.00 12.27
CA ILE A 389 -25.25 -12.43 10.91
C ILE A 389 -23.96 -13.26 11.01
N TYR A 390 -24.06 -14.56 10.79
CA TYR A 390 -22.94 -15.50 10.86
C TYR A 390 -22.32 -15.70 9.49
N HIS A 391 -20.99 -15.64 9.43
CA HIS A 391 -20.22 -15.88 8.21
C HIS A 391 -18.89 -16.57 8.56
N TYR A 392 -18.19 -17.10 7.55
CA TYR A 392 -16.96 -17.86 7.78
C TYR A 392 -15.73 -17.17 7.20
N ALA A 393 -14.88 -16.61 8.07
CA ALA A 393 -13.69 -15.81 7.77
C ALA A 393 -13.97 -14.34 7.47
N ASN A 394 -12.94 -13.57 7.15
CA ASN A 394 -13.04 -12.10 7.12
C ASN A 394 -13.50 -11.54 5.77
N TYR A 395 -13.69 -12.38 4.75
CA TYR A 395 -13.95 -11.92 3.38
C TYR A 395 -15.28 -11.16 3.29
N GLU A 396 -16.32 -11.64 3.97
CA GLU A 396 -17.68 -11.11 3.89
C GLU A 396 -17.77 -9.71 4.48
N ILE A 397 -17.20 -9.51 5.68
CA ILE A 397 -17.11 -8.19 6.31
C ILE A 397 -16.22 -7.26 5.48
N ALA A 398 -15.09 -7.77 4.97
CA ALA A 398 -14.20 -6.98 4.13
C ALA A 398 -14.90 -6.53 2.84
N ALA A 399 -15.68 -7.40 2.20
CA ALA A 399 -16.49 -7.09 1.04
C ALA A 399 -17.57 -6.04 1.38
N CYS A 400 -18.28 -6.18 2.49
CA CYS A 400 -19.26 -5.17 2.93
C CYS A 400 -18.61 -3.80 3.18
N ARG A 401 -17.46 -3.75 3.87
CA ARG A 401 -16.70 -2.51 4.10
C ARG A 401 -16.18 -1.91 2.81
N LYS A 402 -15.68 -2.75 1.90
CA LYS A 402 -15.19 -2.38 0.55
C LYS A 402 -16.32 -1.76 -0.27
N LEU A 403 -17.47 -2.42 -0.36
CA LEU A 403 -18.63 -1.95 -1.14
C LEU A 403 -19.25 -0.68 -0.55
N MET A 404 -19.40 -0.63 0.79
CA MET A 404 -19.82 0.58 1.50
C MET A 404 -18.86 1.75 1.22
N GLY A 405 -17.55 1.51 1.32
CA GLY A 405 -16.52 2.52 1.08
C GLY A 405 -16.49 3.00 -0.37
N ARG A 406 -16.55 2.05 -1.33
CA ARG A 406 -16.53 2.27 -2.78
C ARG A 406 -17.74 3.05 -3.28
N TYR A 407 -18.95 2.61 -2.90
CA TYR A 407 -20.20 3.19 -3.40
C TYR A 407 -20.73 4.31 -2.51
N GLY A 408 -20.25 4.41 -1.27
CA GLY A 408 -20.72 5.40 -0.31
C GLY A 408 -22.21 5.28 0.04
N VAL A 409 -22.75 4.07 -0.04
CA VAL A 409 -24.14 3.73 0.32
C VAL A 409 -24.19 2.87 1.58
N CYS A 410 -25.35 2.88 2.25
CA CYS A 410 -25.63 2.11 3.47
C CYS A 410 -24.63 2.33 4.61
N GLU A 411 -23.95 3.48 4.65
CA GLU A 411 -22.90 3.72 5.63
C GLU A 411 -23.40 3.75 7.07
N TYR A 412 -24.63 4.22 7.27
CA TYR A 412 -25.23 4.30 8.60
C TYR A 412 -25.59 2.90 9.10
N GLU A 413 -26.28 2.13 8.26
CA GLU A 413 -26.73 0.77 8.53
C GLU A 413 -25.54 -0.17 8.80
N VAL A 414 -24.52 -0.15 7.93
CA VAL A 414 -23.31 -0.96 8.12
C VAL A 414 -22.57 -0.57 9.40
N ASP A 415 -22.46 0.72 9.71
CA ASP A 415 -21.82 1.19 10.95
C ASP A 415 -22.63 0.77 12.19
N GLN A 416 -23.96 0.77 12.14
CA GLN A 416 -24.81 0.23 13.21
C GLN A 416 -24.60 -1.27 13.42
N LEU A 417 -24.61 -2.05 12.35
CA LEU A 417 -24.41 -3.51 12.42
C LEU A 417 -23.01 -3.84 12.97
N LEU A 418 -21.96 -3.12 12.55
CA LEU A 418 -20.60 -3.33 13.04
C LEU A 418 -20.41 -2.90 14.50
N ARG A 419 -20.94 -1.74 14.91
CA ARG A 419 -20.81 -1.24 16.30
C ARG A 419 -21.49 -2.12 17.34
N ASN A 420 -22.60 -2.73 16.94
CA ASN A 420 -23.40 -3.62 17.77
C ASN A 420 -22.98 -5.10 17.62
N GLU A 421 -21.82 -5.38 17.04
CA GLU A 421 -21.25 -6.74 16.93
C GLU A 421 -22.18 -7.75 16.23
N VAL A 422 -23.01 -7.27 15.30
CA VAL A 422 -24.03 -8.10 14.63
C VAL A 422 -23.40 -9.14 13.71
N PHE A 423 -22.27 -8.81 13.05
CA PHE A 423 -21.52 -9.76 12.24
C PHE A 423 -20.62 -10.65 13.11
N VAL A 424 -20.77 -11.96 12.98
CA VAL A 424 -20.03 -12.98 13.75
C VAL A 424 -19.14 -13.80 12.82
N ASP A 425 -17.83 -13.62 12.96
CA ASP A 425 -16.81 -14.39 12.24
C ASP A 425 -16.59 -15.75 12.91
N LEU A 426 -17.16 -16.80 12.32
CA LEU A 426 -17.04 -18.17 12.83
C LEU A 426 -15.63 -18.72 12.72
N TYR A 427 -14.81 -18.27 11.76
CA TYR A 427 -13.43 -18.73 11.64
C TYR A 427 -12.62 -18.29 12.87
N LYS A 428 -12.81 -17.05 13.36
CA LYS A 428 -12.21 -16.57 14.61
C LYS A 428 -12.65 -17.40 15.81
N ILE A 429 -13.95 -17.70 15.92
CA ILE A 429 -14.50 -18.52 17.02
C ILE A 429 -13.93 -19.93 17.00
N VAL A 430 -13.89 -20.58 15.84
CA VAL A 430 -13.34 -21.94 15.69
C VAL A 430 -11.84 -21.93 16.00
N LYS A 431 -11.07 -21.03 15.39
CA LYS A 431 -9.60 -20.97 15.58
C LYS A 431 -9.22 -20.67 17.03
N GLY A 432 -9.99 -19.83 17.74
CA GLY A 432 -9.72 -19.48 19.14
C GLY A 432 -10.34 -20.44 20.17
N GLY A 433 -11.37 -21.20 19.78
CA GLY A 433 -12.14 -22.06 20.68
C GLY A 433 -11.92 -23.55 20.49
N ILE A 434 -11.29 -23.98 19.39
CA ILE A 434 -11.17 -25.39 19.01
C ILE A 434 -9.76 -25.67 18.54
N LEU A 435 -9.14 -26.69 19.12
CA LEU A 435 -7.95 -27.32 18.59
C LEU A 435 -8.40 -28.45 17.65
N LEU A 436 -8.17 -28.30 16.34
CA LEU A 436 -8.70 -29.18 15.30
C LEU A 436 -7.66 -30.19 14.80
N GLY A 437 -8.06 -31.46 14.67
CA GLY A 437 -7.25 -32.56 14.14
C GLY A 437 -7.04 -32.62 12.62
N GLU A 438 -7.39 -31.56 11.90
CA GLU A 438 -7.27 -31.44 10.44
C GLU A 438 -6.08 -30.55 10.04
N PRO A 439 -5.53 -30.68 8.82
CA PRO A 439 -4.39 -29.87 8.37
C PRO A 439 -4.70 -28.39 8.18
N ARG A 440 -5.98 -28.02 8.08
CA ARG A 440 -6.42 -26.63 7.85
C ARG A 440 -7.72 -26.35 8.60
N TYR A 441 -7.94 -25.08 8.91
CA TYR A 441 -9.19 -24.56 9.48
C TYR A 441 -10.13 -24.02 8.39
N SER A 442 -10.09 -24.59 7.17
CA SER A 442 -11.08 -24.24 6.15
C SER A 442 -12.44 -24.81 6.55
N ILE A 443 -13.54 -24.18 6.13
CA ILE A 443 -14.89 -24.68 6.48
C ILE A 443 -15.04 -26.16 6.14
N LYS A 444 -14.54 -26.60 4.97
CA LYS A 444 -14.56 -28.01 4.52
C LYS A 444 -13.85 -28.99 5.45
N ASN A 445 -12.77 -28.57 6.09
CA ASN A 445 -12.11 -29.40 7.10
C ASN A 445 -12.93 -29.46 8.40
N VAL A 446 -13.56 -28.35 8.79
CA VAL A 446 -14.40 -28.29 9.99
C VAL A 446 -15.70 -29.08 9.80
N GLU A 447 -16.23 -29.14 8.58
CA GLU A 447 -17.44 -29.91 8.21
C GLU A 447 -17.38 -31.37 8.64
N HIS A 448 -16.19 -31.98 8.60
CA HIS A 448 -15.99 -33.36 9.04
C HIS A 448 -16.40 -33.62 10.51
N LEU A 449 -16.55 -32.57 11.33
CA LEU A 449 -16.99 -32.69 12.74
C LEU A 449 -18.51 -32.79 12.91
N TYR A 450 -19.29 -32.20 11.99
CA TYR A 450 -20.72 -31.97 12.21
C TYR A 450 -21.63 -32.40 11.05
N ARG A 451 -21.08 -32.65 9.85
CA ARG A 451 -21.85 -33.08 8.68
C ARG A 451 -21.15 -34.15 7.85
N GLY A 452 -21.92 -34.87 7.03
CA GLY A 452 -21.41 -35.86 6.07
C GLY A 452 -20.86 -35.23 4.80
N LYS A 453 -20.34 -36.05 3.87
CA LYS A 453 -19.81 -35.58 2.58
C LYS A 453 -20.86 -34.81 1.78
N ARG A 454 -20.46 -33.68 1.18
CA ARG A 454 -21.29 -32.84 0.31
C ARG A 454 -21.80 -33.62 -0.91
N GLN A 455 -22.97 -33.26 -1.43
CA GLN A 455 -23.61 -33.90 -2.59
C GLN A 455 -23.47 -33.09 -3.90
N THR A 456 -22.80 -31.94 -3.89
CA THR A 456 -22.67 -31.04 -5.04
C THR A 456 -21.47 -31.40 -5.93
N GLU A 457 -21.62 -31.27 -7.26
CA GLU A 457 -20.57 -31.56 -8.27
C GLU A 457 -19.47 -30.49 -8.34
N VAL A 458 -19.71 -29.28 -7.80
CA VAL A 458 -18.78 -28.15 -7.81
C VAL A 458 -17.96 -28.13 -6.52
N GLY A 459 -16.63 -28.25 -6.65
CA GLY A 459 -15.75 -28.68 -5.59
C GLY A 459 -15.12 -27.57 -4.75
N ASN A 460 -15.10 -26.29 -5.19
CA ASN A 460 -14.56 -25.13 -4.46
C ASN A 460 -14.96 -23.75 -5.05
N GLY A 461 -14.76 -22.65 -4.30
CA GLY A 461 -15.04 -21.28 -4.77
C GLY A 461 -14.09 -20.73 -5.87
N GLY A 462 -12.97 -21.40 -6.15
CA GLY A 462 -12.22 -21.16 -7.38
C GLY A 462 -12.96 -21.71 -8.61
N ASP A 463 -13.69 -22.82 -8.44
CA ASP A 463 -14.56 -23.40 -9.46
C ASP A 463 -15.78 -22.50 -9.72
N SER A 464 -16.31 -21.77 -8.72
CA SER A 464 -17.44 -20.84 -8.91
C SER A 464 -17.09 -19.68 -9.84
N VAL A 465 -15.89 -19.10 -9.72
CA VAL A 465 -15.36 -18.07 -10.65
C VAL A 465 -15.28 -18.59 -12.09
N VAL A 466 -14.83 -19.83 -12.25
CA VAL A 466 -14.67 -20.50 -13.55
C VAL A 466 -16.03 -20.78 -14.19
N VAL A 467 -16.96 -21.31 -13.41
CA VAL A 467 -18.31 -21.63 -13.82
C VAL A 467 -19.08 -20.34 -14.15
N TYR A 468 -18.89 -19.26 -13.38
CA TYR A 468 -19.47 -17.95 -13.65
C TYR A 468 -18.92 -17.32 -14.94
N GLU A 469 -17.61 -17.43 -15.19
CA GLU A 469 -17.01 -16.98 -16.46
C GLU A 469 -17.58 -17.73 -17.66
N LYS A 470 -17.76 -19.05 -17.52
CA LYS A 470 -18.42 -19.87 -18.55
C LYS A 470 -19.85 -19.37 -18.83
N TRP A 471 -20.61 -19.03 -17.79
CA TRP A 471 -21.94 -18.45 -17.95
C TRP A 471 -21.90 -17.11 -18.70
N ARG A 472 -21.07 -16.14 -18.31
CA ARG A 472 -20.98 -14.82 -18.98
C ARG A 472 -20.77 -14.97 -20.48
N ASN A 473 -19.94 -15.94 -20.85
CA ASN A 473 -19.60 -16.23 -22.24
C ASN A 473 -20.78 -16.80 -23.03
N LEU A 474 -21.46 -17.80 -22.49
CA LEU A 474 -22.63 -18.40 -23.13
C LEU A 474 -23.82 -17.43 -23.15
N ASN A 475 -23.97 -16.60 -22.12
CA ASN A 475 -24.96 -15.53 -22.08
C ASN A 475 -24.73 -14.48 -23.16
N THR A 476 -23.47 -14.07 -23.39
CA THR A 476 -23.11 -13.15 -24.48
C THR A 476 -23.43 -13.73 -25.87
N LEU A 477 -23.35 -15.05 -26.02
CA LEU A 477 -23.72 -15.78 -27.25
C LEU A 477 -25.23 -16.03 -27.37
N GLY A 478 -26.03 -15.70 -26.34
CA GLY A 478 -27.46 -15.96 -26.28
C GLY A 478 -27.83 -17.43 -26.03
N GLU A 479 -26.88 -18.25 -25.58
CA GLU A 479 -27.05 -19.69 -25.33
C GLU A 479 -27.50 -20.00 -23.89
N GLU A 480 -27.32 -19.07 -22.96
CA GLU A 480 -27.75 -19.17 -21.55
C GLU A 480 -28.54 -17.92 -21.15
N GLY A 481 -29.54 -18.09 -20.28
CA GLY A 481 -30.34 -16.99 -19.76
C GLY A 481 -29.60 -16.10 -18.74
N ASP A 482 -30.19 -14.97 -18.39
CA ASP A 482 -29.64 -13.95 -17.48
C ASP A 482 -30.01 -14.15 -16.00
N THR A 483 -30.73 -15.23 -15.67
CA THR A 483 -31.18 -15.53 -14.30
C THR A 483 -30.91 -16.99 -13.95
N TRP A 484 -30.85 -17.33 -12.66
CA TRP A 484 -30.70 -18.72 -12.22
C TRP A 484 -31.86 -19.62 -12.64
N GLN A 485 -33.05 -19.07 -12.88
CA GLN A 485 -34.20 -19.83 -13.40
C GLN A 485 -34.04 -20.19 -14.88
N SER A 486 -33.33 -19.35 -15.65
CA SER A 486 -33.15 -19.49 -17.10
C SER A 486 -31.77 -20.03 -17.49
N SER A 487 -30.84 -20.14 -16.53
CA SER A 487 -29.50 -20.69 -16.73
C SER A 487 -29.22 -21.83 -15.77
N LYS A 488 -28.84 -22.99 -16.32
CA LYS A 488 -28.40 -24.13 -15.51
C LYS A 488 -27.15 -23.77 -14.72
N ILE A 489 -26.24 -23.03 -15.34
CA ILE A 489 -24.95 -22.67 -14.75
C ILE A 489 -25.13 -21.78 -13.52
N LEU A 490 -25.97 -20.74 -13.62
CA LEU A 490 -26.29 -19.89 -12.47
C LEU A 490 -27.04 -20.66 -11.38
N ASN A 491 -27.91 -21.61 -11.74
CA ASN A 491 -28.55 -22.49 -10.76
C ASN A 491 -27.53 -23.36 -10.01
N ASP A 492 -26.55 -23.94 -10.71
CA ASP A 492 -25.51 -24.77 -10.08
C ASP A 492 -24.65 -23.95 -9.10
N ILE A 493 -24.35 -22.68 -9.44
CA ILE A 493 -23.68 -21.72 -8.52
C ILE A 493 -24.56 -21.43 -7.31
N ARG A 494 -25.86 -21.21 -7.53
CA ARG A 494 -26.83 -20.95 -6.44
C ARG A 494 -26.91 -22.12 -5.47
N ASP A 495 -26.97 -23.34 -5.97
CA ASP A 495 -27.03 -24.56 -5.16
C ASP A 495 -25.76 -24.77 -4.33
N TYR A 496 -24.60 -24.40 -4.88
CA TYR A 496 -23.33 -24.38 -4.15
C TYR A 496 -23.36 -23.38 -2.97
N ASN A 497 -23.76 -22.14 -3.23
CA ASN A 497 -23.82 -21.08 -2.21
C ASN A 497 -24.88 -21.36 -1.13
N ILE A 498 -26.00 -22.02 -1.49
CA ILE A 498 -26.97 -22.56 -0.53
C ILE A 498 -26.30 -23.57 0.41
N ASP A 499 -25.48 -24.49 -0.11
CA ASP A 499 -24.79 -25.49 0.70
C ASP A 499 -23.79 -24.87 1.68
N ASP A 500 -23.11 -23.80 1.30
CA ASP A 500 -22.18 -23.05 2.17
C ASP A 500 -22.92 -22.27 3.27
N CYS A 501 -24.03 -21.60 2.95
CA CYS A 501 -24.90 -20.97 3.95
C CYS A 501 -25.49 -22.00 4.95
N ASN A 502 -25.91 -23.15 4.44
CA ASN A 502 -26.40 -24.27 5.24
C ASN A 502 -25.32 -24.83 6.17
N SER A 503 -24.10 -24.97 5.66
CA SER A 503 -22.96 -25.44 6.44
C SER A 503 -22.64 -24.48 7.59
N THR A 504 -22.66 -23.18 7.31
CA THR A 504 -22.46 -22.11 8.29
C THR A 504 -23.50 -22.20 9.41
N GLN A 505 -24.77 -22.43 9.07
CA GLN A 505 -25.84 -22.64 10.04
C GLN A 505 -25.59 -23.88 10.92
N GLU A 506 -25.28 -25.01 10.30
CA GLU A 506 -25.05 -26.28 11.01
C GLU A 506 -23.82 -26.21 11.94
N LEU A 507 -22.79 -25.47 11.52
CA LEU A 507 -21.62 -25.17 12.36
C LEU A 507 -22.03 -24.37 13.60
N VAL A 508 -22.85 -23.33 13.46
CA VAL A 508 -23.32 -22.52 14.61
C VAL A 508 -24.07 -23.39 15.62
N ASP A 509 -24.97 -24.26 15.15
CA ASP A 509 -25.71 -25.18 16.03
C ASP A 509 -24.77 -26.15 16.74
N TRP A 510 -23.77 -26.67 16.03
CA TRP A 510 -22.77 -27.55 16.62
C TRP A 510 -21.91 -26.82 17.66
N LEU A 511 -21.46 -25.60 17.36
CA LEU A 511 -20.67 -24.77 18.28
C LEU A 511 -21.46 -24.40 19.55
N ARG A 512 -22.75 -24.05 19.43
CA ARG A 512 -23.62 -23.76 20.59
C ARG A 512 -23.80 -24.99 21.49
N LYS A 513 -23.86 -26.20 20.92
CA LYS A 513 -23.87 -27.45 21.70
C LYS A 513 -22.57 -27.62 22.49
N GLN A 514 -21.42 -27.34 21.87
CA GLN A 514 -20.13 -27.39 22.57
C GLN A 514 -20.04 -26.31 23.66
N GLN A 515 -20.43 -25.06 23.35
CA GLN A 515 -20.46 -23.95 24.31
C GLN A 515 -21.27 -24.31 25.56
N SER A 516 -22.46 -24.89 25.38
CA SER A 516 -23.30 -25.35 26.48
C SER A 516 -22.71 -26.55 27.23
N ALA A 517 -22.15 -27.54 26.53
CA ALA A 517 -21.58 -28.74 27.15
C ALA A 517 -20.37 -28.44 28.07
N TYR A 518 -19.61 -27.39 27.75
CA TYR A 518 -18.44 -26.96 28.52
C TYR A 518 -18.75 -25.80 29.49
N GLY A 519 -20.02 -25.37 29.59
CA GLY A 519 -20.44 -24.31 30.52
C GLY A 519 -19.80 -22.95 30.25
N ILE A 520 -19.53 -22.63 28.97
CA ILE A 520 -18.90 -21.37 28.57
C ILE A 520 -19.99 -20.31 28.38
N GLU A 521 -19.92 -19.22 29.14
CA GLU A 521 -20.86 -18.10 29.04
C GLU A 521 -20.52 -17.16 27.87
N PHE A 522 -21.55 -16.55 27.27
CA PHE A 522 -21.38 -15.50 26.27
C PHE A 522 -21.00 -14.18 26.94
N LEU A 523 -19.92 -13.55 26.46
CA LEU A 523 -19.36 -12.30 27.00
C LEU A 523 -19.35 -11.13 25.99
N GLY A 524 -20.11 -11.24 24.89
CA GLY A 524 -20.27 -10.15 23.91
C GLY A 524 -21.26 -9.08 24.37
N LYS A 525 -21.46 -8.04 23.54
CA LYS A 525 -22.38 -6.95 23.88
C LYS A 525 -23.83 -7.40 23.96
N SER A 526 -24.53 -6.98 25.02
CA SER A 526 -25.95 -7.26 25.25
C SER A 526 -26.86 -6.04 25.13
N GLU A 527 -26.31 -4.82 25.09
CA GLU A 527 -27.06 -3.57 24.96
C GLU A 527 -26.79 -2.88 23.61
N VAL A 528 -27.85 -2.39 22.97
CA VAL A 528 -27.77 -1.66 21.70
C VAL A 528 -27.20 -0.27 21.95
N THR A 529 -26.13 0.06 21.23
CA THR A 529 -25.56 1.40 21.22
C THR A 529 -26.12 2.18 20.03
N GLU A 530 -27.05 3.11 20.28
CA GLU A 530 -27.51 4.06 19.26
C GLU A 530 -26.57 5.27 19.16
N PRO A 531 -26.22 5.73 17.94
CA PRO A 531 -25.47 6.95 17.77
C PRO A 531 -26.39 8.17 17.92
N GLU A 532 -25.98 9.15 18.73
CA GLU A 532 -26.53 10.51 18.60
C GLU A 532 -26.01 11.14 17.29
N LEU A 533 -26.83 11.11 16.24
CA LEU A 533 -26.56 11.90 15.03
C LEU A 533 -26.83 13.38 15.33
N LYS A 534 -25.78 14.21 15.28
CA LYS A 534 -25.91 15.67 15.41
C LYS A 534 -26.60 16.27 14.18
N GLU A 535 -27.47 17.26 14.38
CA GLU A 535 -28.23 17.96 13.31
C GLU A 535 -27.35 18.47 12.16
N GLU A 536 -26.15 19.00 12.48
CA GLU A 536 -25.17 19.49 11.50
C GLU A 536 -24.65 18.39 10.55
N VAL A 537 -24.61 17.12 11.00
CA VAL A 537 -24.22 15.98 10.15
C VAL A 537 -25.32 15.69 9.13
N THR A 538 -26.58 15.75 9.54
CA THR A 538 -27.74 15.49 8.67
C THR A 538 -27.82 16.49 7.51
N GLU A 539 -27.59 17.78 7.76
CA GLU A 539 -27.60 18.80 6.70
C GLU A 539 -26.47 18.60 5.68
N ARG A 540 -25.26 18.26 6.14
CA ARG A 540 -24.11 17.98 5.25
C ARG A 540 -24.35 16.76 4.39
N THR A 541 -24.91 15.70 4.97
CA THR A 541 -25.27 14.49 4.24
C THR A 541 -26.33 14.78 3.17
N GLN A 542 -27.34 15.61 3.46
CA GLN A 542 -28.32 16.05 2.46
C GLN A 542 -27.70 16.88 1.33
N LEU A 543 -26.75 17.77 1.63
CA LEU A 543 -26.03 18.55 0.61
C LEU A 543 -25.20 17.65 -0.30
N ARG A 544 -24.49 16.67 0.27
CA ARG A 544 -23.77 15.64 -0.50
C ARG A 544 -24.71 14.93 -1.47
N ASP A 545 -25.86 14.45 -1.01
CA ASP A 545 -26.78 13.67 -1.83
C ASP A 545 -27.33 14.48 -3.01
N ARG A 546 -27.63 15.77 -2.81
CA ARG A 546 -28.03 16.66 -3.91
C ARG A 546 -26.94 16.82 -4.96
N LEU A 547 -25.67 16.93 -4.55
CA LEU A 547 -24.53 17.02 -5.46
C LEU A 547 -24.27 15.72 -6.22
N LEU A 548 -24.47 14.56 -5.59
CA LEU A 548 -24.37 13.27 -6.28
C LEU A 548 -25.46 13.12 -7.35
N VAL A 549 -26.70 13.51 -7.05
CA VAL A 549 -27.79 13.55 -8.05
C VAL A 549 -27.46 14.52 -9.20
N GLN A 550 -26.87 15.68 -8.88
CA GLN A 550 -26.39 16.62 -9.89
C GLN A 550 -25.29 16.00 -10.76
N ALA A 551 -24.34 15.27 -10.17
CA ALA A 551 -23.27 14.60 -10.89
C ALA A 551 -23.83 13.56 -11.88
N GLU A 552 -24.73 12.69 -11.42
CA GLU A 552 -25.42 11.69 -12.26
C GLU A 552 -26.15 12.35 -13.44
N THR A 553 -26.87 13.46 -13.17
CA THR A 553 -27.61 14.20 -14.21
C THR A 553 -26.69 14.86 -15.24
N GLN A 554 -25.47 15.25 -14.82
CA GLN A 554 -24.47 15.90 -15.67
C GLN A 554 -23.54 14.92 -16.37
N GLN A 555 -23.50 13.64 -15.98
CA GLN A 555 -22.55 12.65 -16.49
C GLN A 555 -22.49 12.61 -18.03
N ASN A 556 -23.66 12.62 -18.67
CA ASN A 556 -23.77 12.58 -20.14
C ASN A 556 -23.72 13.97 -20.81
N LYS A 557 -23.89 15.05 -20.05
CA LYS A 557 -23.98 16.43 -20.58
C LYS A 557 -22.66 17.18 -20.48
N ASN A 558 -22.03 17.12 -19.31
CA ASN A 558 -20.76 17.75 -19.02
C ASN A 558 -19.99 16.92 -17.97
N PRO A 559 -19.18 15.95 -18.42
CA PRO A 559 -18.43 15.06 -17.54
C PRO A 559 -17.51 15.78 -16.54
N ALA A 560 -16.97 16.95 -16.91
CA ALA A 560 -16.10 17.73 -16.03
C ALA A 560 -16.88 18.33 -14.84
N ILE A 561 -18.12 18.80 -15.07
CA ILE A 561 -18.99 19.27 -13.99
C ILE A 561 -19.48 18.10 -13.14
N ALA A 562 -19.75 16.95 -13.75
CA ALA A 562 -20.12 15.74 -13.03
C ALA A 562 -19.01 15.31 -12.05
N ALA A 563 -17.77 15.17 -12.54
CA ALA A 563 -16.61 14.82 -11.71
C ALA A 563 -16.34 15.86 -10.60
N LEU A 564 -16.48 17.17 -10.89
CA LEU A 564 -16.33 18.21 -9.87
C LEU A 564 -17.42 18.11 -8.79
N SER A 565 -18.68 17.92 -9.19
CA SER A 565 -19.81 17.81 -8.26
C SER A 565 -19.68 16.58 -7.37
N GLU A 566 -19.29 15.44 -7.96
CA GLU A 566 -19.01 14.20 -7.24
C GLU A 566 -17.87 14.37 -6.24
N ASN A 567 -16.73 14.93 -6.67
CA ASN A 567 -15.60 15.19 -5.78
C ASN A 567 -15.98 16.12 -4.63
N LEU A 568 -16.68 17.23 -4.88
CA LEU A 568 -17.12 18.16 -3.83
C LEU A 568 -18.09 17.49 -2.85
N ALA A 569 -18.98 16.61 -3.34
CA ALA A 569 -19.88 15.83 -2.48
C ALA A 569 -19.07 14.97 -1.50
N TRP A 570 -18.06 14.26 -1.99
CA TRP A 570 -17.23 13.39 -1.14
C TRP A 570 -16.26 14.15 -0.22
N MET A 571 -15.81 15.35 -0.61
CA MET A 571 -14.99 16.22 0.25
C MET A 571 -15.74 16.67 1.52
N LEU A 572 -17.07 16.76 1.50
CA LEU A 572 -17.88 17.05 2.70
C LEU A 572 -17.73 15.97 3.77
N GLU A 573 -17.55 14.71 3.35
CA GLU A 573 -17.45 13.55 4.23
C GLU A 573 -15.99 13.16 4.54
N PHE A 574 -14.99 13.82 3.93
CA PHE A 574 -13.57 13.47 4.04
C PHE A 574 -13.13 13.28 5.50
N HIS A 575 -13.31 14.28 6.36
CA HIS A 575 -12.86 14.20 7.76
C HIS A 575 -13.60 13.14 8.57
N ARG A 576 -14.89 12.90 8.26
CA ARG A 576 -15.67 11.84 8.91
C ARG A 576 -15.16 10.47 8.50
N ARG A 577 -14.89 10.27 7.20
CA ARG A 577 -14.33 9.04 6.64
C ARG A 577 -12.91 8.75 7.12
N GLU A 578 -12.07 9.78 7.24
CA GLU A 578 -10.73 9.65 7.85
C GLU A 578 -10.79 9.15 9.30
N ALA A 579 -11.82 9.54 10.05
CA ALA A 579 -11.99 9.11 11.44
C ALA A 579 -12.54 7.68 11.57
N LYS A 580 -13.29 7.15 10.59
CA LYS A 580 -13.94 5.81 10.69
C LYS A 580 -12.94 4.67 10.96
N PRO A 581 -11.83 4.50 10.21
CA PRO A 581 -10.84 3.46 10.48
C PRO A 581 -10.20 3.57 11.86
N VAL A 582 -10.00 4.79 12.37
CA VAL A 582 -9.49 5.01 13.73
C VAL A 582 -10.46 4.40 14.75
N PHE A 583 -11.76 4.63 14.57
CA PHE A 583 -12.78 4.00 15.40
C PHE A 583 -12.83 2.49 15.21
N TRP A 584 -12.80 1.98 13.97
CA TRP A 584 -12.84 0.53 13.73
C TRP A 584 -11.63 -0.18 14.32
N ARG A 585 -10.42 0.37 14.16
CA ARG A 585 -9.19 -0.17 14.74
C ARG A 585 -9.24 -0.12 16.27
N LEU A 586 -9.80 0.96 16.84
CA LEU A 586 -10.05 1.05 18.27
C LEU A 586 -10.98 -0.09 18.73
N PHE A 587 -12.13 -0.29 18.08
CA PHE A 587 -13.06 -1.37 18.44
C PHE A 587 -12.48 -2.76 18.22
N GLU A 588 -11.71 -2.98 17.15
CA GLU A 588 -11.01 -4.23 16.90
C GLU A 588 -10.01 -4.53 18.01
N ARG A 589 -9.16 -3.56 18.37
CA ARG A 589 -8.19 -3.67 19.48
C ARG A 589 -8.87 -3.91 20.82
N LEU A 590 -10.03 -3.29 21.06
CA LEU A 590 -10.83 -3.54 22.27
C LEU A 590 -11.40 -4.96 22.35
N GLY A 591 -11.46 -5.69 21.22
CA GLY A 591 -11.86 -7.09 21.16
C GLY A 591 -10.69 -8.10 21.18
N LEU A 592 -9.44 -7.63 21.18
CA LEU A 592 -8.25 -8.49 21.21
C LEU A 592 -7.90 -8.94 22.64
N SER A 593 -7.29 -10.11 22.76
CA SER A 593 -6.67 -10.58 24.00
C SER A 593 -5.35 -9.86 24.30
N HIS A 594 -4.87 -9.94 25.55
CA HIS A 594 -3.56 -9.39 25.92
C HIS A 594 -2.43 -9.95 25.03
N LEU A 595 -2.47 -11.24 24.68
CA LEU A 595 -1.46 -11.87 23.84
C LEU A 595 -1.46 -11.31 22.41
N GLU A 596 -2.64 -11.12 21.83
CA GLU A 596 -2.77 -10.55 20.48
C GLU A 596 -2.34 -9.07 20.45
N LEU A 597 -2.56 -8.32 21.53
CA LEU A 597 -2.09 -6.95 21.66
C LEU A 597 -0.57 -6.83 21.85
N MET A 598 0.14 -7.91 22.21
CA MET A 598 1.61 -7.87 22.28
C MET A 598 2.26 -7.62 20.91
N ASP A 599 1.60 -8.05 19.84
CA ASP A 599 2.08 -7.87 18.47
C ASP A 599 1.64 -6.52 17.86
N ASP A 600 0.82 -5.72 18.57
CA ASP A 600 0.40 -4.38 18.15
C ASP A 600 1.27 -3.28 18.78
N LEU A 601 2.10 -2.66 17.95
CA LEU A 601 3.09 -1.64 18.35
C LEU A 601 2.51 -0.38 18.99
N ASP A 602 1.22 -0.10 18.82
CA ASP A 602 0.57 1.08 19.41
C ASP A 602 -0.11 0.76 20.75
N CYS A 603 -0.19 -0.52 21.11
CA CYS A 603 -0.78 -1.02 22.35
C CYS A 603 0.31 -1.48 23.32
N LEU A 604 -0.05 -1.57 24.61
CA LEU A 604 0.83 -2.10 25.65
C LEU A 604 0.07 -3.15 26.44
N ALA A 605 0.59 -4.37 26.53
CA ALA A 605 -0.11 -5.50 27.13
C ALA A 605 0.53 -5.91 28.46
N TYR A 606 -0.21 -6.66 29.29
CA TYR A 606 0.28 -7.22 30.56
C TYR A 606 1.01 -6.22 31.47
N CYS A 607 0.53 -4.98 31.54
CA CYS A 607 1.09 -3.98 32.43
C CYS A 607 0.67 -4.30 33.87
N GLN A 608 1.64 -4.52 34.76
CA GLN A 608 1.40 -4.85 36.17
C GLN A 608 1.71 -3.66 37.08
N ARG A 609 0.77 -3.36 37.97
CA ARG A 609 0.88 -2.26 38.94
C ARG A 609 2.07 -2.49 39.86
N THR A 610 2.85 -1.43 40.06
CA THR A 610 4.00 -1.42 40.96
C THR A 610 3.59 -1.12 42.40
N ASP A 611 4.53 -1.26 43.33
CA ASP A 611 4.34 -0.92 44.75
C ASP A 611 4.34 0.61 45.01
N ARG A 612 4.51 1.46 43.97
CA ARG A 612 4.51 2.92 44.12
C ARG A 612 3.10 3.42 44.44
N GLU A 613 2.97 4.11 45.57
CA GLU A 613 1.71 4.71 46.00
C GLU A 613 1.18 5.76 45.00
N PRO A 614 -0.15 5.83 44.76
CA PRO A 614 -0.75 6.81 43.86
C PRO A 614 -0.46 8.26 44.27
N PHE A 615 -0.17 9.14 43.32
CA PHE A 615 0.27 10.52 43.60
C PHE A 615 -0.35 11.56 42.66
N LYS A 616 -0.24 12.84 43.00
CA LYS A 616 -0.66 13.94 42.12
C LYS A 616 0.52 14.40 41.25
N PRO A 617 0.43 14.34 39.91
CA PRO A 617 1.55 14.70 39.04
C PRO A 617 1.86 16.20 39.02
N THR A 618 0.89 17.06 39.35
CA THR A 618 1.14 18.48 39.62
C THR A 618 0.30 18.95 40.82
N PRO A 619 0.69 20.04 41.51
CA PRO A 619 -0.10 20.57 42.63
C PRO A 619 -1.53 20.97 42.26
N LYS A 620 -1.81 21.24 40.98
CA LYS A 620 -3.13 21.60 40.45
C LYS A 620 -3.90 20.40 39.86
N ALA A 621 -3.29 19.22 39.81
CA ALA A 621 -3.92 18.03 39.26
C ALA A 621 -5.11 17.58 40.12
N ARG A 622 -6.25 17.34 39.46
CA ARG A 622 -7.47 16.82 40.10
C ARG A 622 -7.44 15.30 40.27
N ASN A 623 -6.74 14.60 39.39
CA ASN A 623 -6.70 13.15 39.28
C ASN A 623 -5.34 12.59 39.73
N LEU A 624 -5.35 11.38 40.29
CA LEU A 624 -4.14 10.66 40.71
C LEU A 624 -3.45 9.97 39.53
N ALA A 625 -2.16 9.73 39.67
CA ALA A 625 -1.30 8.98 38.77
C ALA A 625 -0.86 7.67 39.42
N TYR A 626 -0.78 6.61 38.60
CA TYR A 626 -0.48 5.23 38.98
C TYR A 626 0.66 4.72 38.11
N GLU A 627 1.57 3.93 38.69
CA GLU A 627 2.77 3.41 38.01
C GLU A 627 2.64 1.91 37.74
N TYR A 628 2.94 1.52 36.49
CA TYR A 628 2.89 0.15 35.99
C TYR A 628 4.24 -0.26 35.40
N SER A 629 4.57 -1.53 35.56
CA SER A 629 5.69 -2.22 34.91
C SER A 629 5.19 -3.10 33.76
N PHE A 630 5.97 -3.26 32.71
CA PHE A 630 5.67 -4.12 31.55
C PHE A 630 6.95 -4.74 30.99
N ASP A 631 6.83 -5.74 30.12
CA ASP A 631 7.98 -6.39 29.48
C ASP A 631 8.73 -5.39 28.58
N PRO A 632 9.98 -5.00 28.90
CA PRO A 632 10.74 -4.06 28.08
C PRO A 632 11.06 -4.56 26.67
N SER A 633 10.90 -5.86 26.41
CA SER A 633 11.06 -6.46 25.08
C SER A 633 9.81 -6.32 24.21
N GLN A 634 8.65 -5.97 24.78
CA GLN A 634 7.46 -5.63 24.00
C GLN A 634 7.70 -4.29 23.27
N GLU A 635 7.59 -4.32 21.94
CA GLU A 635 7.77 -3.11 21.14
C GLU A 635 6.55 -2.17 21.28
N PHE A 636 6.77 -0.97 21.84
CA PHE A 636 5.73 0.03 22.06
C PHE A 636 6.16 1.42 21.56
N LYS A 637 5.35 2.05 20.68
CA LYS A 637 5.69 3.36 20.11
C LYS A 637 5.52 4.52 21.10
N GLY A 638 4.62 4.41 22.08
CA GLY A 638 4.46 5.37 23.18
C GLY A 638 4.13 6.82 22.78
N VAL A 639 3.54 7.06 21.60
CA VAL A 639 3.38 8.41 21.04
C VAL A 639 2.11 9.13 21.51
N GLN A 640 1.13 8.38 22.05
CA GLN A 640 -0.19 8.93 22.36
C GLN A 640 -0.27 9.46 23.78
N LYS A 641 -1.05 10.54 23.93
CA LYS A 641 -1.26 11.17 25.24
C LYS A 641 -2.36 10.48 26.04
N GLN A 642 -3.29 9.79 25.37
CA GLN A 642 -4.45 9.15 25.99
C GLN A 642 -4.58 7.70 25.53
N PHE A 643 -5.01 6.84 26.45
CA PHE A 643 -5.24 5.42 26.24
C PHE A 643 -6.56 5.01 26.87
N TYR A 644 -7.21 4.01 26.30
CA TYR A 644 -8.26 3.21 26.92
C TYR A 644 -7.64 2.02 27.63
N ILE A 645 -8.25 1.60 28.74
CA ILE A 645 -7.90 0.34 29.40
C ILE A 645 -8.80 -0.78 28.86
N LEU A 646 -8.20 -1.85 28.35
CA LEU A 646 -8.91 -2.99 27.79
C LEU A 646 -9.82 -3.65 28.84
N GLY A 647 -11.08 -3.85 28.50
CA GLY A 647 -12.05 -4.58 29.32
C GLY A 647 -12.49 -3.86 30.61
N VAL A 648 -12.14 -2.57 30.77
CA VAL A 648 -12.53 -1.79 31.95
C VAL A 648 -13.45 -0.64 31.54
N GLU A 649 -14.62 -0.60 32.17
CA GLU A 649 -15.64 0.41 31.96
C GLU A 649 -15.77 1.32 33.19
N THR A 650 -16.11 2.58 32.96
CA THR A 650 -16.51 3.54 33.99
C THR A 650 -17.93 3.26 34.46
N ASP A 651 -18.34 3.84 35.58
CA ASP A 651 -19.68 3.64 36.19
C ASP A 651 -20.86 3.97 35.25
N ASP A 652 -20.62 4.74 34.19
CA ASP A 652 -21.57 5.08 33.12
C ASP A 652 -21.47 4.16 31.88
N GLY A 653 -20.81 3.01 31.99
CA GLY A 653 -20.73 1.97 30.94
C GLY A 653 -19.81 2.31 29.77
N LYS A 654 -18.88 3.26 29.92
CA LYS A 654 -17.94 3.66 28.85
C LYS A 654 -16.55 3.11 29.11
N ALA A 655 -15.79 2.81 28.06
CA ALA A 655 -14.40 2.39 28.21
C ALA A 655 -13.58 3.44 29.00
N GLN A 656 -12.87 2.99 30.05
CA GLN A 656 -12.11 3.86 30.94
C GLN A 656 -10.90 4.45 30.20
N LYS A 657 -10.76 5.79 30.28
CA LYS A 657 -9.63 6.52 29.69
C LYS A 657 -8.59 6.93 30.74
N VAL A 658 -7.33 6.81 30.36
CA VAL A 658 -6.17 7.25 31.14
C VAL A 658 -5.27 8.18 30.32
N THR A 659 -4.57 9.08 31.01
CA THR A 659 -3.63 10.03 30.38
C THR A 659 -2.21 9.65 30.71
N PHE A 660 -1.38 9.46 29.68
CA PHE A 660 0.04 9.17 29.83
C PHE A 660 0.81 10.39 30.34
N ILE A 661 1.73 10.18 31.29
CA ILE A 661 2.61 11.21 31.86
C ILE A 661 4.06 10.91 31.46
N PRO A 662 4.57 11.51 30.37
CA PRO A 662 5.92 11.24 29.87
C PRO A 662 7.01 11.55 30.89
N GLU A 663 6.86 12.61 31.68
CA GLU A 663 7.90 13.12 32.58
C GLU A 663 8.20 12.18 33.76
N GLU A 664 7.23 11.32 34.11
CA GLU A 664 7.32 10.35 35.22
C GLU A 664 7.52 8.91 34.73
N SER A 665 7.52 8.69 33.42
CA SER A 665 7.60 7.35 32.81
C SER A 665 9.00 7.03 32.29
N ASN A 666 9.36 5.74 32.26
CA ASN A 666 10.60 5.26 31.65
C ASN A 666 10.34 4.01 30.81
N LEU A 667 9.89 4.25 29.57
CA LEU A 667 9.50 3.17 28.65
C LEU A 667 10.66 2.23 28.30
N GLN A 668 11.91 2.71 28.30
CA GLN A 668 13.09 1.87 28.01
C GLN A 668 13.33 0.81 29.08
N ASN A 669 12.96 1.11 30.32
CA ASN A 669 13.08 0.20 31.45
C ASN A 669 11.76 -0.51 31.78
N GLY A 670 10.76 -0.46 30.88
CA GLY A 670 9.47 -1.11 31.10
C GLY A 670 8.59 -0.43 32.14
N VAL A 671 8.67 0.89 32.32
CA VAL A 671 7.86 1.64 33.31
C VAL A 671 7.00 2.70 32.64
N ILE A 672 5.70 2.70 32.95
CA ILE A 672 4.72 3.68 32.46
C ILE A 672 3.87 4.25 33.59
N VAL A 673 3.64 5.56 33.57
CA VAL A 673 2.81 6.28 34.55
C VAL A 673 1.57 6.86 33.88
N LEU A 674 0.41 6.57 34.47
CA LEU A 674 -0.90 6.86 33.91
C LEU A 674 -1.75 7.64 34.92
N GLN A 675 -2.28 8.78 34.49
CA GLN A 675 -3.26 9.55 35.24
C GLN A 675 -4.67 9.06 34.96
N SER A 676 -5.46 8.81 36.01
CA SER A 676 -6.84 8.35 35.87
C SER A 676 -7.78 9.06 36.84
N ASN A 677 -9.04 9.25 36.41
CA ASN A 677 -10.11 9.79 37.24
C ASN A 677 -10.66 8.77 38.27
N GLN A 678 -10.46 7.48 38.02
CA GLN A 678 -10.82 6.36 38.88
C GLN A 678 -9.62 5.42 39.02
N GLU A 679 -9.55 4.64 40.10
CA GLU A 679 -8.44 3.71 40.31
C GLU A 679 -8.45 2.57 39.28
N PRO A 680 -7.40 2.40 38.47
CA PRO A 680 -7.35 1.31 37.49
C PRO A 680 -6.97 -0.04 38.12
N PRO A 681 -7.27 -1.18 37.47
CA PRO A 681 -6.89 -2.50 37.95
C PRO A 681 -5.39 -2.72 38.13
N THR A 682 -5.01 -3.79 38.84
CA THR A 682 -3.61 -4.16 39.07
C THR A 682 -2.92 -4.71 37.83
N GLU A 683 -3.65 -5.30 36.90
CA GLU A 683 -3.15 -5.71 35.60
C GLU A 683 -4.00 -5.06 34.51
N ILE A 684 -3.35 -4.42 33.53
CA ILE A 684 -4.03 -3.67 32.46
C ILE A 684 -3.38 -3.90 31.09
N ALA A 685 -4.17 -3.68 30.04
CA ALA A 685 -3.66 -3.46 28.69
C ALA A 685 -4.14 -2.10 28.18
N LEU A 686 -3.28 -1.38 27.45
CA LEU A 686 -3.50 -0.02 26.97
C LEU A 686 -3.75 -0.02 25.47
N VAL A 687 -4.87 0.59 25.07
CA VAL A 687 -5.24 0.80 23.67
C VAL A 687 -5.27 2.31 23.37
N PRO A 688 -4.59 2.81 22.35
CA PRO A 688 -4.44 4.26 22.13
C PRO A 688 -5.75 4.97 21.74
N ASP A 689 -5.95 6.21 22.23
CA ASP A 689 -7.01 7.11 21.75
C ASP A 689 -6.47 8.05 20.67
N GLU A 690 -6.68 7.68 19.41
CA GLU A 690 -6.11 8.39 18.25
C GLU A 690 -7.08 9.42 17.62
N PHE A 691 -8.26 9.63 18.21
CA PHE A 691 -9.28 10.52 17.64
C PHE A 691 -8.97 12.01 17.87
N VAL A 692 -9.01 12.80 16.78
CA VAL A 692 -8.82 14.26 16.80
C VAL A 692 -10.04 14.96 16.20
N ASN A 693 -10.67 15.89 16.92
CA ASN A 693 -11.80 16.68 16.42
C ASN A 693 -11.33 17.80 15.46
N ALA A 694 -11.85 17.82 14.24
CA ALA A 694 -11.46 18.74 13.16
C ALA A 694 -12.42 19.94 12.93
N GLU A 695 -13.42 20.17 13.80
CA GLU A 695 -14.63 21.00 13.56
C GLU A 695 -14.54 22.27 12.68
N PRO A 696 -13.55 23.20 12.79
CA PRO A 696 -13.54 24.38 11.92
C PRO A 696 -13.29 24.07 10.43
N ILE A 697 -12.65 22.94 10.10
CA ILE A 697 -12.31 22.58 8.72
C ILE A 697 -13.55 22.06 7.96
N PRO A 698 -14.32 21.06 8.47
CA PRO A 698 -15.57 20.64 7.84
C PRO A 698 -16.58 21.78 7.63
N LYS A 699 -16.66 22.74 8.56
CA LYS A 699 -17.53 23.90 8.42
C LYS A 699 -17.15 24.77 7.21
N ALA A 700 -15.85 25.01 7.02
CA ALA A 700 -15.36 25.78 5.88
C ALA A 700 -15.58 25.07 4.54
N ILE A 701 -15.38 23.75 4.49
CA ILE A 701 -15.69 22.94 3.29
C ILE A 701 -17.18 23.07 2.95
N ASN A 702 -18.06 22.90 3.94
CA ASN A 702 -19.51 23.03 3.76
C ASN A 702 -19.88 24.39 3.14
N GLN A 703 -19.25 25.48 3.58
CA GLN A 703 -19.52 26.81 3.04
C GLN A 703 -19.11 26.95 1.57
N ILE A 704 -17.90 26.49 1.19
CA ILE A 704 -17.44 26.51 -0.21
C ILE A 704 -18.38 25.68 -1.10
N VAL A 705 -18.78 24.50 -0.64
CA VAL A 705 -19.65 23.60 -1.40
C VAL A 705 -21.05 24.22 -1.57
N LEU A 706 -21.60 24.87 -0.55
CA LEU A 706 -22.84 25.65 -0.66
C LEU A 706 -22.72 26.83 -1.63
N ASP A 707 -21.55 27.48 -1.68
CA ASP A 707 -21.30 28.58 -2.61
C ASP A 707 -21.21 28.08 -4.06
N TYR A 708 -20.63 26.89 -4.26
CA TYR A 708 -20.66 26.19 -5.55
C TYR A 708 -22.08 25.81 -5.98
N GLU A 709 -22.87 25.15 -5.11
CA GLU A 709 -24.26 24.75 -5.39
C GLU A 709 -25.13 25.96 -5.78
N LYS A 710 -24.92 27.11 -5.11
CA LYS A 710 -25.65 28.37 -5.40
C LYS A 710 -25.13 29.14 -6.62
N GLY A 711 -24.13 28.61 -7.34
CA GLY A 711 -23.52 29.27 -8.50
C GLY A 711 -22.70 30.53 -8.16
N ARG A 712 -22.32 30.70 -6.89
CA ARG A 712 -21.49 31.82 -6.41
C ARG A 712 -20.00 31.59 -6.71
N LEU A 713 -19.58 30.34 -6.86
CA LEU A 713 -18.25 29.96 -7.32
C LEU A 713 -18.30 29.51 -8.79
N THR A 714 -17.54 30.20 -9.64
CA THR A 714 -17.39 29.84 -11.05
C THR A 714 -15.90 29.76 -11.41
N SER A 715 -15.57 28.96 -12.44
CA SER A 715 -14.21 28.78 -12.94
C SER A 715 -13.54 30.07 -13.44
N ASN A 716 -14.29 31.18 -13.58
CA ASN A 716 -13.74 32.46 -13.98
C ASN A 716 -13.35 33.36 -12.79
N HIS A 717 -13.60 32.97 -11.55
CA HIS A 717 -13.42 33.85 -10.40
C HIS A 717 -12.80 33.20 -9.15
N SER A 718 -12.51 31.90 -9.16
CA SER A 718 -12.07 31.19 -7.96
C SER A 718 -10.85 30.29 -8.21
N ALA A 719 -9.79 30.48 -7.42
CA ALA A 719 -8.57 29.69 -7.51
C ALA A 719 -8.78 28.22 -7.17
N ILE A 720 -9.67 27.93 -6.21
CA ILE A 720 -9.97 26.54 -5.84
C ILE A 720 -10.75 25.82 -6.93
N ILE A 721 -11.65 26.51 -7.66
CA ILE A 721 -12.36 25.90 -8.78
C ILE A 721 -11.40 25.60 -9.92
N ASP A 722 -10.51 26.53 -10.30
CA ASP A 722 -9.48 26.29 -11.31
C ASP A 722 -8.63 25.04 -10.99
N PHE A 723 -8.25 24.88 -9.72
CA PHE A 723 -7.49 23.74 -9.23
C PHE A 723 -8.30 22.44 -9.32
N LEU A 724 -9.53 22.44 -8.81
CA LEU A 724 -10.39 21.24 -8.79
C LEU A 724 -10.79 20.80 -10.21
N THR A 725 -10.93 21.72 -11.15
CA THR A 725 -11.18 21.40 -12.58
C THR A 725 -9.89 21.13 -13.37
N ARG A 726 -8.72 21.11 -12.72
CA ARG A 726 -7.39 20.94 -13.36
C ARG A 726 -7.21 21.86 -14.57
N SER A 727 -7.73 23.07 -14.46
CA SER A 727 -7.65 24.08 -15.52
C SER A 727 -6.30 24.78 -15.49
N LYS A 728 -5.84 25.28 -16.63
CA LYS A 728 -4.56 25.99 -16.71
C LYS A 728 -4.59 27.24 -15.82
N PRO A 729 -3.51 27.54 -15.07
CA PRO A 729 -3.40 28.75 -14.26
C PRO A 729 -3.73 30.03 -15.05
N ARG A 730 -4.60 30.88 -14.48
CA ARG A 730 -4.96 32.16 -15.10
C ARG A 730 -3.95 33.23 -14.71
N ILE A 731 -2.99 33.46 -15.60
CA ILE A 731 -1.89 34.41 -15.44
C ILE A 731 -2.06 35.54 -16.48
N LYS A 732 -2.12 36.80 -16.03
CA LYS A 732 -2.22 37.95 -16.93
C LYS A 732 -1.00 38.01 -17.86
N GLY A 733 -1.24 38.07 -19.17
CA GLY A 733 -0.20 38.19 -20.19
C GLY A 733 0.42 36.88 -20.69
N VAL A 734 -0.04 35.72 -20.23
CA VAL A 734 0.39 34.40 -20.70
C VAL A 734 -0.76 33.72 -21.45
N VAL A 735 -0.55 33.35 -22.72
CA VAL A 735 -1.56 32.68 -23.57
C VAL A 735 -1.00 31.32 -24.01
N GLY A 736 -0.96 30.37 -23.07
CA GLY A 736 -0.42 29.03 -23.30
C GLY A 736 1.11 28.94 -23.37
N GLY A 737 1.63 27.71 -23.40
CA GLY A 737 3.07 27.43 -23.37
C GLY A 737 3.65 27.28 -21.96
N SER A 738 4.97 27.13 -21.88
CA SER A 738 5.68 26.95 -20.61
C SER A 738 5.64 28.21 -19.75
N ILE A 739 5.20 28.08 -18.48
CA ILE A 739 5.08 29.19 -17.53
C ILE A 739 6.46 29.78 -17.17
N ALA A 740 7.48 28.92 -17.08
CA ALA A 740 8.84 29.32 -16.74
C ALA A 740 9.89 28.47 -17.49
N SER A 741 10.15 28.85 -18.75
CA SER A 741 11.05 28.16 -19.69
C SER A 741 12.53 28.54 -19.59
N GLY A 742 12.90 29.46 -18.69
CA GLY A 742 14.28 29.93 -18.54
C GLY A 742 15.27 28.80 -18.26
N ASN A 743 16.32 28.70 -19.07
CA ASN A 743 17.38 27.70 -18.91
C ASN A 743 18.35 28.05 -17.76
N ASN A 744 18.44 29.32 -17.40
CA ASN A 744 19.23 29.80 -16.27
C ASN A 744 18.37 29.91 -14.99
N PRO A 745 18.81 29.41 -13.82
CA PRO A 745 18.08 29.52 -12.56
C PRO A 745 17.61 30.93 -12.18
N LYS A 746 18.40 31.97 -12.47
CA LYS A 746 18.01 33.36 -12.16
C LYS A 746 16.86 33.84 -13.03
N GLU A 747 16.91 33.56 -14.34
CA GLU A 747 15.85 33.90 -15.28
C GLU A 747 14.57 33.14 -14.95
N LYS A 748 14.69 31.84 -14.65
CA LYS A 748 13.56 31.01 -14.24
C LYS A 748 12.90 31.54 -12.96
N LEU A 749 13.68 31.94 -11.96
CA LEU A 749 13.15 32.57 -10.74
C LEU A 749 12.38 33.86 -11.04
N GLN A 750 12.92 34.72 -11.92
CA GLN A 750 12.23 35.96 -12.32
C GLN A 750 10.91 35.68 -13.05
N GLN A 751 10.88 34.67 -13.93
CA GLN A 751 9.64 34.22 -14.59
C GLN A 751 8.62 33.69 -13.58
N ILE A 752 9.06 32.91 -12.57
CA ILE A 752 8.18 32.44 -11.49
C ILE A 752 7.59 33.61 -10.70
N ILE A 753 8.43 34.58 -10.31
CA ILE A 753 7.99 35.80 -9.60
C ILE A 753 6.95 36.55 -10.43
N GLN A 754 7.22 36.76 -11.72
CA GLN A 754 6.31 37.45 -12.63
C GLN A 754 4.99 36.70 -12.82
N ALA A 755 5.04 35.37 -12.96
CA ALA A 755 3.86 34.52 -13.09
C ALA A 755 2.96 34.63 -11.85
N ILE A 756 3.53 34.52 -10.65
CA ILE A 756 2.79 34.59 -9.38
C ILE A 756 2.21 36.00 -9.15
N SER A 757 2.98 37.04 -9.46
CA SER A 757 2.54 38.43 -9.30
C SER A 757 1.38 38.78 -10.23
N ASN A 758 1.28 38.09 -11.37
CA ASN A 758 0.22 38.27 -12.38
C ASN A 758 -0.92 37.25 -12.28
N LEU A 759 -0.94 36.40 -11.24
CA LEU A 759 -2.07 35.49 -11.00
C LEU A 759 -3.37 36.28 -10.81
N ASN A 760 -4.44 35.78 -11.41
CA ASN A 760 -5.75 36.43 -11.39
C ASN A 760 -6.79 35.54 -10.72
N ASN A 761 -6.80 35.55 -9.39
CA ASN A 761 -7.65 34.71 -8.54
C ASN A 761 -7.57 33.23 -8.97
N SER A 762 -6.33 32.74 -9.10
CA SER A 762 -6.02 31.42 -9.64
C SER A 762 -4.95 30.72 -8.80
N TYR A 763 -4.52 29.52 -9.22
CA TYR A 763 -3.48 28.75 -8.53
C TYR A 763 -2.22 28.64 -9.38
N LEU A 764 -1.07 28.42 -8.75
CA LEU A 764 0.15 27.99 -9.42
C LEU A 764 0.87 26.95 -8.58
N THR A 765 1.22 25.84 -9.22
CA THR A 765 1.97 24.75 -8.59
C THR A 765 3.46 24.84 -8.92
N ILE A 766 4.31 24.77 -7.90
CA ILE A 766 5.76 24.64 -8.04
C ILE A 766 6.17 23.28 -7.49
N GLN A 767 6.46 22.34 -8.40
CA GLN A 767 7.00 21.06 -8.03
C GLN A 767 8.52 21.17 -7.87
N GLY A 768 9.01 20.88 -6.67
CA GLY A 768 10.44 20.93 -6.38
C GLY A 768 10.98 19.61 -5.84
N PRO A 769 11.63 18.82 -6.70
CA PRO A 769 12.40 17.64 -6.30
C PRO A 769 13.45 17.92 -5.20
N PRO A 770 14.03 16.88 -4.58
CA PRO A 770 15.08 17.02 -3.56
C PRO A 770 16.25 17.93 -3.97
N GLY A 771 16.59 18.89 -3.11
CA GLY A 771 17.74 19.78 -3.32
C GLY A 771 17.57 20.83 -4.41
N THR A 772 16.37 21.01 -4.98
CA THR A 772 16.13 21.97 -6.08
C THR A 772 15.92 23.41 -5.63
N GLY A 773 15.93 23.66 -4.32
CA GLY A 773 15.81 25.00 -3.76
C GLY A 773 14.37 25.50 -3.61
N LYS A 774 13.38 24.63 -3.32
CA LYS A 774 11.99 25.04 -3.03
C LYS A 774 11.90 26.24 -2.07
N SER A 775 12.52 26.14 -0.90
CA SER A 775 12.51 27.21 0.11
C SER A 775 13.28 28.46 -0.36
N TYR A 776 14.29 28.29 -1.22
CA TYR A 776 14.97 29.42 -1.86
C TYR A 776 14.05 30.14 -2.84
N THR A 777 13.33 29.43 -3.71
CA THR A 777 12.34 30.03 -4.59
C THR A 777 11.24 30.72 -3.79
N ALA A 778 10.67 30.02 -2.79
CA ALA A 778 9.57 30.53 -1.97
C ALA A 778 9.94 31.84 -1.25
N LYS A 779 11.09 31.90 -0.56
CA LYS A 779 11.50 33.12 0.17
C LYS A 779 11.71 34.32 -0.77
N ASN A 780 12.28 34.10 -1.95
CA ASN A 780 12.49 35.19 -2.93
C ASN A 780 11.15 35.70 -3.47
N VAL A 781 10.21 34.81 -3.80
CA VAL A 781 8.86 35.18 -4.24
C VAL A 781 8.12 35.94 -3.14
N ILE A 782 8.10 35.42 -1.91
CA ILE A 782 7.43 36.05 -0.76
C ILE A 782 8.01 37.46 -0.53
N THR A 783 9.34 37.60 -0.51
CA THR A 783 9.98 38.91 -0.34
C THR A 783 9.62 39.90 -1.45
N GLU A 784 9.51 39.45 -2.72
CA GLU A 784 9.10 40.34 -3.80
C GLU A 784 7.63 40.77 -3.69
N LEU A 785 6.73 39.85 -3.33
CA LEU A 785 5.32 40.17 -3.09
C LEU A 785 5.13 41.11 -1.89
N LEU A 786 5.96 41.00 -0.85
CA LEU A 786 5.90 41.91 0.30
C LEU A 786 6.26 43.35 -0.07
N LYS A 787 7.13 43.56 -1.08
CA LYS A 787 7.45 44.92 -1.57
C LYS A 787 6.24 45.65 -2.16
N SER A 788 5.26 44.92 -2.69
CA SER A 788 3.99 45.48 -3.17
C SER A 788 2.92 45.58 -2.09
N GLY A 789 3.26 45.27 -0.83
CA GLY A 789 2.36 45.35 0.31
C GLY A 789 1.42 44.14 0.45
N ALA A 790 1.69 43.03 -0.23
CA ALA A 790 0.84 41.84 -0.23
C ALA A 790 0.64 41.24 1.17
N ARG A 791 -0.55 40.66 1.38
CA ARG A 791 -0.90 39.90 2.58
C ARG A 791 -0.80 38.41 2.28
N ILE A 792 0.10 37.72 2.98
CA ILE A 792 0.52 36.36 2.63
C ILE A 792 0.22 35.40 3.79
N GLY A 793 -0.41 34.27 3.48
CA GLY A 793 -0.51 33.12 4.36
C GLY A 793 0.52 32.05 4.01
N ILE A 794 1.06 31.34 5.01
CA ILE A 794 1.87 30.13 4.87
C ILE A 794 1.19 29.00 5.64
N ALA A 795 0.84 27.93 4.94
CA ALA A 795 0.25 26.72 5.48
C ALA A 795 1.09 25.48 5.14
N SER A 796 0.95 24.45 5.97
CA SER A 796 1.42 23.09 5.73
C SER A 796 0.70 22.15 6.70
N ASN A 797 0.98 20.84 6.63
CA ASN A 797 0.43 19.86 7.57
C ASN A 797 1.10 19.93 8.95
N SER A 798 2.30 20.52 9.07
CA SER A 798 3.02 20.65 10.35
C SER A 798 3.46 22.08 10.65
N HIS A 799 3.44 22.46 11.93
CA HIS A 799 3.98 23.75 12.40
C HIS A 799 5.47 23.91 12.10
N LYS A 800 6.24 22.81 12.10
CA LYS A 800 7.67 22.84 11.81
C LYS A 800 7.96 23.29 10.38
N ALA A 801 7.23 22.76 9.39
CA ALA A 801 7.36 23.16 7.99
C ALA A 801 6.96 24.64 7.79
N ILE A 802 5.83 25.05 8.39
CA ILE A 802 5.34 26.44 8.35
C ILE A 802 6.42 27.40 8.89
N ASN A 803 6.92 27.13 10.09
CA ASN A 803 7.88 28.00 10.77
C ASN A 803 9.22 28.04 10.03
N HIS A 804 9.64 26.94 9.41
CA HIS A 804 10.86 26.91 8.60
C HIS A 804 10.77 27.85 7.38
N LEU A 805 9.67 27.82 6.61
CA LEU A 805 9.50 28.73 5.49
C LEU A 805 9.32 30.19 5.95
N LEU A 806 8.55 30.41 7.01
CA LEU A 806 8.32 31.72 7.63
C LEU A 806 9.64 32.37 8.07
N LEU A 807 10.49 31.63 8.78
CA LEU A 807 11.79 32.08 9.25
C LEU A 807 12.74 32.40 8.09
N ASN A 808 12.77 31.55 7.06
CA ASN A 808 13.58 31.80 5.85
C ASN A 808 13.17 33.07 5.11
N ALA A 809 11.87 33.35 5.03
CA ALA A 809 11.35 34.59 4.46
C ALA A 809 11.71 35.81 5.33
N ALA A 810 11.54 35.72 6.65
CA ALA A 810 11.90 36.80 7.59
C ALA A 810 13.39 37.15 7.53
N LYS A 811 14.27 36.13 7.57
CA LYS A 811 15.72 36.26 7.39
C LYS A 811 16.07 36.97 6.09
N HIS A 812 15.44 36.55 4.99
CA HIS A 812 15.73 37.12 3.68
C HIS A 812 15.27 38.58 3.60
N CYS A 813 14.06 38.91 4.06
CA CYS A 813 13.55 40.27 4.11
C CYS A 813 14.47 41.18 4.93
N HIS A 814 14.94 40.72 6.09
CA HIS A 814 15.90 41.46 6.90
C HIS A 814 17.20 41.72 6.14
N ALA A 815 17.75 40.71 5.45
CA ALA A 815 18.98 40.84 4.68
C ALA A 815 18.87 41.79 3.48
N VAL A 816 17.70 41.90 2.85
CA VAL A 816 17.47 42.79 1.69
C VAL A 816 16.81 44.13 2.07
N GLY A 817 16.53 44.37 3.35
CA GLY A 817 15.95 45.62 3.84
C GLY A 817 14.46 45.81 3.54
N VAL A 818 13.67 44.73 3.46
CA VAL A 818 12.21 44.78 3.28
C VAL A 818 11.52 44.74 4.65
N GLU A 819 10.76 45.78 4.98
CA GLU A 819 9.95 45.82 6.21
C GLU A 819 8.63 45.06 6.03
N ALA A 820 8.43 44.03 6.85
CA ALA A 820 7.21 43.22 6.86
C ALA A 820 6.94 42.68 8.27
N THR A 821 5.68 42.30 8.53
CA THR A 821 5.29 41.69 9.81
C THR A 821 5.12 40.19 9.68
N PHE A 822 5.70 39.43 10.60
CA PHE A 822 5.67 37.96 10.60
C PHE A 822 4.95 37.46 11.85
N VAL A 823 4.01 36.51 11.67
CA VAL A 823 3.17 35.96 12.73
C VAL A 823 3.06 34.44 12.60
N CYS A 824 3.08 33.71 13.71
CA CYS A 824 2.79 32.27 13.74
C CYS A 824 1.91 31.86 14.93
N THR A 825 1.39 30.63 14.92
CA THR A 825 0.45 30.14 15.96
C THR A 825 1.05 29.17 16.96
N LYS A 826 2.28 28.73 16.71
CA LYS A 826 3.01 27.82 17.59
C LYS A 826 4.51 28.07 17.46
N ASP A 827 5.20 28.10 18.58
CA ASP A 827 6.66 28.12 18.60
C ASP A 827 7.20 26.71 18.36
N THR A 828 8.13 26.58 17.44
CA THR A 828 8.88 25.35 17.20
C THR A 828 10.38 25.60 17.03
N ASP A 829 10.84 26.85 17.13
CA ASP A 829 12.21 27.25 16.86
C ASP A 829 12.53 28.58 17.57
N SER A 830 13.49 28.55 18.48
CA SER A 830 13.92 29.71 19.26
C SER A 830 14.40 30.89 18.40
N GLU A 831 14.83 30.67 17.15
CA GLU A 831 15.25 31.74 16.26
C GLU A 831 14.08 32.62 15.77
N LEU A 832 12.83 32.18 15.88
CA LEU A 832 11.65 32.95 15.48
C LEU A 832 11.60 34.31 16.21
N ALA A 833 11.92 34.31 17.50
CA ALA A 833 11.95 35.53 18.30
C ALA A 833 13.07 36.50 17.85
N HIS A 834 14.21 35.97 17.37
CA HIS A 834 15.34 36.79 16.91
C HIS A 834 14.99 37.61 15.66
N TYR A 835 14.10 37.09 14.81
CA TYR A 835 13.64 37.76 13.59
C TYR A 835 12.26 38.43 13.75
N ASN A 836 11.89 38.79 14.98
CA ASN A 836 10.66 39.52 15.33
C ASN A 836 9.37 38.82 14.86
N VAL A 837 9.35 37.49 14.81
CA VAL A 837 8.12 36.73 14.54
C VAL A 837 7.25 36.71 15.80
N THR A 838 6.01 37.16 15.69
CA THR A 838 5.08 37.21 16.83
C THR A 838 4.24 35.94 16.91
N ILE A 839 4.12 35.33 18.09
CA ILE A 839 3.28 34.15 18.31
C ILE A 839 1.90 34.58 18.84
N VAL A 840 0.82 34.09 18.24
CA VAL A 840 -0.57 34.40 18.61
C VAL A 840 -1.45 33.15 18.64
N GLN A 841 -2.60 33.19 19.31
CA GLN A 841 -3.58 32.12 19.18
C GLN A 841 -4.33 32.23 17.85
N ASN A 842 -4.89 31.13 17.34
CA ASN A 842 -5.66 31.13 16.09
C ASN A 842 -6.78 32.20 16.07
N LYS A 843 -7.40 32.49 17.21
CA LYS A 843 -8.48 33.49 17.33
C LYS A 843 -8.02 34.94 17.15
N ASP A 844 -6.72 35.21 17.30
CA ASP A 844 -6.16 36.55 17.28
C ASP A 844 -5.48 36.87 15.94
N LEU A 845 -5.50 35.95 14.97
CA LEU A 845 -4.82 36.09 13.67
C LEU A 845 -5.32 37.30 12.87
N ILE A 846 -6.63 37.51 12.82
CA ILE A 846 -7.25 38.60 12.07
C ILE A 846 -6.74 39.97 12.50
N SER A 847 -6.48 40.15 13.80
CA SER A 847 -5.94 41.41 14.34
C SER A 847 -4.54 41.77 13.83
N ARG A 848 -3.86 40.81 13.19
CA ARG A 848 -2.50 40.96 12.67
C ARG A 848 -2.42 41.05 11.15
N VAL A 849 -3.55 40.91 10.45
CA VAL A 849 -3.61 41.10 8.99
C VAL A 849 -3.47 42.59 8.67
N LYS A 850 -2.40 42.96 7.98
CA LYS A 850 -2.12 44.33 7.52
C LYS A 850 -1.24 44.30 6.27
N SER A 851 -1.05 45.45 5.61
CA SER A 851 -0.16 45.52 4.44
C SER A 851 1.26 45.01 4.79
N ALA A 852 1.86 44.27 3.86
CA ALA A 852 3.16 43.60 4.01
C ALA A 852 3.21 42.70 5.27
N CYS A 853 2.32 41.70 5.35
CA CYS A 853 2.33 40.71 6.42
C CYS A 853 2.44 39.28 5.92
N VAL A 854 3.06 38.42 6.74
CA VAL A 854 3.12 36.97 6.55
C VAL A 854 2.58 36.27 7.80
N ILE A 855 1.57 35.44 7.62
CA ILE A 855 0.91 34.68 8.70
C ILE A 855 1.15 33.20 8.47
N GLY A 856 1.73 32.50 9.46
CA GLY A 856 1.98 31.07 9.43
C GLY A 856 1.02 30.30 10.35
N THR A 857 0.13 29.48 9.81
CA THR A 857 -0.74 28.58 10.59
C THR A 857 -1.20 27.38 9.78
N THR A 858 -1.70 26.36 10.46
CA THR A 858 -2.29 25.16 9.86
C THR A 858 -3.69 25.44 9.30
N ALA A 859 -4.31 24.44 8.65
CA ALA A 859 -5.68 24.53 8.13
C ALA A 859 -6.71 25.04 9.16
N TRP A 860 -6.57 24.67 10.45
CA TRP A 860 -7.43 25.16 11.53
C TRP A 860 -7.47 26.70 11.66
N GLY A 861 -6.39 27.39 11.34
CA GLY A 861 -6.33 28.85 11.42
C GLY A 861 -6.94 29.53 10.20
N PHE A 862 -6.61 29.05 8.99
CA PHE A 862 -7.10 29.63 7.74
C PHE A 862 -8.54 29.24 7.39
N ALA A 863 -9.07 28.16 7.93
CA ALA A 863 -10.47 27.74 7.75
C ALA A 863 -11.49 28.56 8.55
N ARG A 864 -11.03 29.48 9.42
CA ARG A 864 -11.93 30.28 10.26
C ARG A 864 -12.70 31.31 9.43
N ASP A 865 -13.93 31.57 9.83
CA ASP A 865 -14.83 32.52 9.15
C ASP A 865 -14.29 33.97 9.15
N ASP A 866 -13.54 34.38 10.19
CA ASP A 866 -12.94 35.72 10.27
C ASP A 866 -11.71 35.92 9.37
N MET A 867 -11.20 34.85 8.76
CA MET A 867 -10.07 34.88 7.83
C MET A 867 -10.49 34.91 6.36
N GLU A 868 -11.80 34.87 6.06
CA GLU A 868 -12.34 34.88 4.69
C GLU A 868 -11.92 36.12 3.90
N ASP A 869 -11.37 35.91 2.69
CA ASP A 869 -10.89 36.96 1.76
C ASP A 869 -9.87 37.96 2.35
N GLN A 870 -9.20 37.60 3.45
CA GLN A 870 -8.27 38.50 4.14
C GLN A 870 -6.86 38.54 3.54
N LEU A 871 -6.48 37.54 2.75
CA LEU A 871 -5.13 37.39 2.19
C LEU A 871 -5.15 37.50 0.66
N ASP A 872 -4.04 37.96 0.10
CA ASP A 872 -3.85 38.04 -1.35
C ASP A 872 -3.28 36.73 -1.91
N TYR A 873 -2.45 36.05 -1.11
CA TYR A 873 -1.78 34.80 -1.48
C TYR A 873 -1.76 33.82 -0.30
N LEU A 874 -2.00 32.54 -0.58
CA LEU A 874 -1.77 31.43 0.34
C LEU A 874 -0.71 30.49 -0.24
N PHE A 875 0.44 30.41 0.43
CA PHE A 875 1.49 29.44 0.15
C PHE A 875 1.24 28.17 0.95
N VAL A 876 1.09 27.04 0.26
CA VAL A 876 0.98 25.73 0.89
C VAL A 876 2.30 25.00 0.65
N ASP A 877 3.14 24.91 1.68
CA ASP A 877 4.41 24.18 1.63
C ASP A 877 4.19 22.71 1.97
N GLU A 878 5.01 21.84 1.37
CA GLU A 878 4.81 20.38 1.35
C GLU A 878 3.38 19.98 0.94
N ALA A 879 2.86 20.59 -0.14
CA ALA A 879 1.50 20.37 -0.65
C ALA A 879 1.19 18.90 -0.96
N GLY A 880 2.19 18.06 -1.27
CA GLY A 880 2.01 16.60 -1.41
C GLY A 880 1.64 15.89 -0.10
N GLN A 881 1.70 16.58 1.04
CA GLN A 881 1.28 16.09 2.36
C GLN A 881 0.00 16.75 2.87
N VAL A 882 -0.65 17.58 2.06
CA VAL A 882 -1.87 18.29 2.42
C VAL A 882 -3.02 17.69 1.62
N ALA A 883 -4.07 17.20 2.29
CA ALA A 883 -5.28 16.73 1.63
C ALA A 883 -6.00 17.85 0.87
N VAL A 884 -6.63 17.53 -0.27
CA VAL A 884 -7.41 18.51 -1.04
C VAL A 884 -8.55 19.11 -0.19
N ALA A 885 -9.19 18.32 0.67
CA ALA A 885 -10.21 18.81 1.59
C ALA A 885 -9.71 19.97 2.48
N ASN A 886 -8.48 19.87 2.99
CA ASN A 886 -7.86 20.93 3.76
C ASN A 886 -7.55 22.16 2.89
N LEU A 887 -7.12 21.96 1.64
CA LEU A 887 -6.91 23.07 0.69
C LEU A 887 -8.21 23.82 0.40
N ILE A 888 -9.33 23.10 0.18
CA ILE A 888 -10.65 23.69 -0.03
C ILE A 888 -11.02 24.58 1.15
N ALA A 889 -10.87 24.09 2.38
CA ALA A 889 -11.14 24.86 3.59
C ALA A 889 -10.29 26.12 3.70
N MET A 890 -8.97 26.00 3.47
CA MET A 890 -8.04 27.13 3.58
C MET A 890 -8.18 28.14 2.45
N SER A 891 -8.64 27.72 1.26
CA SER A 891 -8.75 28.60 0.10
C SER A 891 -9.71 29.77 0.31
N ARG A 892 -10.65 29.68 1.26
CA ARG A 892 -11.51 30.79 1.67
C ARG A 892 -10.73 32.01 2.15
N SER A 893 -9.51 31.80 2.67
CA SER A 893 -8.73 32.88 3.27
C SER A 893 -7.98 33.75 2.26
N ALA A 894 -7.81 33.29 1.02
CA ALA A 894 -6.91 33.92 0.05
C ALA A 894 -7.41 33.89 -1.39
N LYS A 895 -7.04 34.92 -2.16
CA LYS A 895 -7.41 35.03 -3.58
C LYS A 895 -6.62 34.12 -4.51
N ASN A 896 -5.32 33.95 -4.25
CA ASN A 896 -4.42 33.15 -5.08
C ASN A 896 -3.75 32.04 -4.26
N LEU A 897 -3.57 30.86 -4.87
CA LEU A 897 -3.01 29.68 -4.21
C LEU A 897 -1.65 29.32 -4.82
N ILE A 898 -0.61 29.20 -4.00
CA ILE A 898 0.72 28.76 -4.44
C ILE A 898 1.01 27.43 -3.76
N LEU A 899 1.05 26.37 -4.57
CA LEU A 899 1.14 25.00 -4.10
C LEU A 899 2.58 24.51 -4.31
N MET A 900 3.32 24.31 -3.23
CA MET A 900 4.74 23.97 -3.28
C MET A 900 4.97 22.60 -2.63
N GLY A 901 5.65 21.71 -3.33
CA GLY A 901 5.94 20.39 -2.78
C GLY A 901 6.47 19.44 -3.83
N ASP A 902 6.39 18.15 -3.52
CA ASP A 902 6.73 17.09 -4.45
C ASP A 902 6.02 15.80 -4.06
N GLN A 903 5.11 15.33 -4.91
CA GLN A 903 4.37 14.09 -4.65
C GLN A 903 5.24 12.84 -4.72
N MET A 904 6.40 12.91 -5.36
CA MET A 904 7.34 11.78 -5.43
C MET A 904 8.16 11.62 -4.12
N GLN A 905 7.93 12.48 -3.12
CA GLN A 905 8.43 12.31 -1.74
C GLN A 905 7.30 11.79 -0.84
N LEU A 906 7.55 11.68 0.47
CA LEU A 906 6.58 11.14 1.43
C LEU A 906 5.25 11.92 1.39
N GLY A 907 4.18 11.24 1.00
CA GLY A 907 2.80 11.75 1.14
C GLY A 907 2.26 11.57 2.56
N GLN A 908 1.08 12.15 2.82
CA GLN A 908 0.35 11.88 4.06
C GLN A 908 -0.33 10.50 3.97
N PRO A 909 -0.16 9.60 4.94
CA PRO A 909 -0.93 8.36 4.96
C PRO A 909 -2.41 8.67 5.24
N SER A 910 -3.27 8.43 4.25
CA SER A 910 -4.73 8.42 4.41
C SER A 910 -5.10 7.24 5.31
N GLN A 911 -5.91 7.47 6.34
CA GLN A 911 -6.41 6.37 7.16
C GLN A 911 -7.69 5.79 6.56
N GLY A 912 -8.55 6.63 5.98
CA GLY A 912 -9.86 6.31 5.43
C GLY A 912 -9.86 5.96 3.96
N THR A 913 -10.94 5.28 3.54
CA THR A 913 -11.27 5.03 2.14
C THR A 913 -12.22 6.11 1.63
N HIS A 914 -11.83 6.74 0.52
CA HIS A 914 -12.52 7.87 -0.07
C HIS A 914 -12.94 7.54 -1.50
N PRO A 915 -14.18 7.85 -1.93
CA PRO A 915 -14.59 7.66 -3.32
C PRO A 915 -14.01 8.75 -4.21
N ALA A 916 -13.96 8.46 -5.51
CA ALA A 916 -13.39 9.35 -6.52
C ALA A 916 -12.00 9.87 -6.12
N ASP A 917 -11.69 11.13 -6.40
CA ASP A 917 -10.39 11.74 -6.09
C ASP A 917 -10.36 12.40 -4.70
N SER A 918 -11.38 12.16 -3.86
CA SER A 918 -11.57 12.93 -2.61
C SER A 918 -10.55 12.62 -1.51
N GLY A 919 -9.88 11.47 -1.60
CA GLY A 919 -8.83 11.05 -0.65
C GLY A 919 -7.42 11.54 -0.99
N LEU A 920 -7.23 12.22 -2.14
CA LEU A 920 -5.90 12.54 -2.64
C LEU A 920 -5.27 13.77 -1.94
N SER A 921 -3.93 13.79 -1.91
CA SER A 921 -3.19 15.01 -1.57
C SER A 921 -3.32 16.05 -2.68
N VAL A 922 -2.99 17.30 -2.39
CA VAL A 922 -3.09 18.40 -3.36
C VAL A 922 -2.27 18.14 -4.64
N LEU A 923 -1.09 17.54 -4.51
CA LEU A 923 -0.27 17.25 -5.70
C LEU A 923 -0.73 15.96 -6.38
N ASP A 924 -1.05 14.90 -5.63
CA ASP A 924 -1.56 13.65 -6.21
C ASP A 924 -2.85 13.89 -6.99
N TYR A 925 -3.75 14.74 -6.49
CA TYR A 925 -4.96 15.15 -7.20
C TYR A 925 -4.68 15.82 -8.54
N LEU A 926 -3.61 16.63 -8.61
CA LEU A 926 -3.29 17.43 -9.80
C LEU A 926 -2.52 16.61 -10.85
N LEU A 927 -1.58 15.77 -10.43
CA LEU A 927 -0.66 15.08 -11.33
C LEU A 927 -0.95 13.59 -11.51
N HIS A 928 -1.72 12.98 -10.61
CA HIS A 928 -1.98 11.54 -10.58
C HIS A 928 -0.67 10.75 -10.71
N GLU A 929 -0.60 9.80 -11.65
CA GLU A 929 0.58 8.98 -11.89
C GLU A 929 1.73 9.71 -12.60
N THR A 930 1.53 10.97 -13.02
CA THR A 930 2.54 11.74 -13.74
C THR A 930 3.65 12.21 -12.79
N PRO A 931 4.91 11.77 -12.94
CA PRO A 931 5.96 12.11 -11.97
C PRO A 931 6.36 13.59 -11.95
N THR A 932 6.16 14.29 -13.07
CA THR A 932 6.55 15.69 -13.24
C THR A 932 5.40 16.55 -13.76
N ILE A 933 5.20 17.73 -13.18
CA ILE A 933 4.18 18.67 -13.61
C ILE A 933 4.37 19.13 -15.07
N PRO A 934 3.30 19.16 -15.89
CA PRO A 934 3.35 19.73 -17.24
C PRO A 934 3.72 21.22 -17.23
N ASP A 935 4.48 21.66 -18.24
CA ASP A 935 5.03 23.01 -18.32
C ASP A 935 3.96 24.13 -18.42
N ASP A 936 2.75 23.79 -18.89
CA ASP A 936 1.62 24.72 -19.03
C ASP A 936 0.64 24.68 -17.84
N MET A 937 0.87 23.79 -16.86
CA MET A 937 0.07 23.63 -15.64
C MET A 937 0.79 24.14 -14.39
N GLY A 938 2.11 24.15 -14.39
CA GLY A 938 2.91 24.66 -13.29
C GLY A 938 4.39 24.72 -13.62
N VAL A 939 5.23 24.71 -12.58
CA VAL A 939 6.69 24.86 -12.73
C VAL A 939 7.41 23.70 -12.09
N PHE A 940 8.16 22.94 -12.89
CA PHE A 940 9.09 21.92 -12.42
C PHE A 940 10.48 22.52 -12.19
N LEU A 941 11.00 22.44 -10.95
CA LEU A 941 12.38 22.83 -10.63
C LEU A 941 13.34 21.71 -11.03
N ASN A 942 13.94 21.83 -12.21
CA ASN A 942 14.69 20.76 -12.88
C ASN A 942 16.18 20.66 -12.50
N THR A 943 16.70 21.47 -11.58
CA THR A 943 18.12 21.43 -11.19
C THR A 943 18.29 21.24 -9.69
N THR A 944 18.96 20.17 -9.26
CA THR A 944 19.33 19.93 -7.85
C THR A 944 20.71 20.51 -7.52
N TYR A 945 20.83 21.14 -6.35
CA TYR A 945 22.07 21.72 -5.80
C TYR A 945 22.64 20.88 -4.64
N ARG A 946 22.11 19.68 -4.45
CA ARG A 946 22.51 18.75 -3.39
C ARG A 946 23.34 17.59 -3.93
N MET A 947 22.73 16.80 -4.80
CA MET A 947 23.21 15.48 -5.17
C MET A 947 24.30 15.56 -6.25
N HIS A 948 25.40 14.85 -6.04
CA HIS A 948 26.37 14.52 -7.09
C HIS A 948 25.65 13.88 -8.30
N SER A 949 26.15 14.12 -9.52
CA SER A 949 25.51 13.65 -10.75
C SER A 949 25.28 12.13 -10.77
N ASP A 950 26.20 11.34 -10.22
CA ASP A 950 26.08 9.88 -10.13
C ASP A 950 24.98 9.38 -9.18
N ILE A 951 24.68 10.11 -8.09
CA ILE A 951 23.48 9.81 -7.27
C ILE A 951 22.23 10.27 -8.03
N ASN A 952 22.27 11.49 -8.56
CA ASN A 952 21.13 12.10 -9.23
C ASN A 952 20.70 11.32 -10.48
N ARG A 953 21.61 10.63 -11.16
CA ARG A 953 21.31 9.81 -12.35
C ARG A 953 20.23 8.77 -12.07
N PHE A 954 20.34 8.06 -10.94
CA PHE A 954 19.36 7.07 -10.51
C PHE A 954 18.01 7.74 -10.19
N ILE A 955 18.03 8.76 -9.31
CA ILE A 955 16.83 9.49 -8.89
C ILE A 955 16.11 10.11 -10.08
N SER A 956 16.85 10.78 -10.97
CA SER A 956 16.31 11.41 -12.16
C SER A 956 15.64 10.38 -13.06
N LYS A 957 16.32 9.29 -13.43
CA LYS A 957 15.81 8.29 -14.38
C LYS A 957 14.57 7.54 -13.86
N HIS A 958 14.62 7.06 -12.62
CA HIS A 958 13.61 6.15 -12.05
C HIS A 958 12.50 6.87 -11.28
N ILE A 959 12.73 8.10 -10.80
CA ILE A 959 11.73 8.88 -10.06
C ILE A 959 11.16 10.03 -10.89
N TYR A 960 11.99 10.77 -11.64
CA TYR A 960 11.59 12.01 -12.34
C TYR A 960 11.76 11.96 -13.87
N GLU A 961 11.61 10.79 -14.48
CA GLU A 961 11.64 10.59 -15.95
C GLU A 961 12.91 11.10 -16.68
N GLY A 962 14.02 11.27 -15.96
CA GLY A 962 15.26 11.85 -16.50
C GLY A 962 15.28 13.38 -16.57
N LYS A 963 14.25 14.07 -16.06
CA LYS A 963 14.12 15.54 -16.15
C LYS A 963 14.86 16.31 -15.05
N LEU A 964 15.37 15.63 -14.02
CA LEU A 964 16.13 16.25 -12.93
C LEU A 964 17.64 16.24 -13.25
N ALA A 965 18.23 17.41 -13.44
CA ALA A 965 19.66 17.60 -13.65
C ALA A 965 20.38 17.93 -12.34
N ALA A 966 21.65 17.54 -12.22
CA ALA A 966 22.53 17.98 -11.14
C ALA A 966 23.24 19.28 -11.55
N ASN A 967 23.39 20.21 -10.60
CA ASN A 967 24.27 21.35 -10.80
C ASN A 967 25.73 20.85 -10.98
N PRO A 968 26.50 21.34 -11.98
CA PRO A 968 27.88 20.90 -12.21
C PRO A 968 28.81 21.08 -11.00
N ASP A 969 28.55 22.04 -10.11
CA ASP A 969 29.35 22.24 -8.90
C ASP A 969 29.15 21.11 -7.87
N ASN A 970 28.07 20.33 -7.96
CA ASN A 970 27.85 19.19 -7.08
C ASN A 970 28.89 18.09 -7.35
N ASP A 971 29.44 17.99 -8.56
CA ASP A 971 30.45 16.98 -8.92
C ASP A 971 31.82 17.24 -8.28
N LYS A 972 31.98 18.39 -7.61
CA LYS A 972 33.15 18.69 -6.77
C LYS A 972 33.03 18.09 -5.36
N ARG A 973 31.86 17.52 -5.01
CA ARG A 973 31.59 16.91 -3.71
C ARG A 973 31.94 15.43 -3.72
N ILE A 974 33.17 15.10 -3.36
CA ILE A 974 33.68 13.72 -3.41
C ILE A 974 34.36 13.32 -2.10
N ILE A 975 34.30 12.03 -1.78
CA ILE A 975 35.00 11.41 -0.65
C ILE A 975 36.21 10.66 -1.22
N GLU A 976 37.43 11.10 -0.91
CA GLU A 976 38.64 10.46 -1.44
C GLU A 976 38.71 8.98 -1.04
N VAL A 977 38.92 8.11 -2.03
CA VAL A 977 39.24 6.71 -1.80
C VAL A 977 40.76 6.58 -1.63
N PRO A 978 41.26 6.04 -0.49
CA PRO A 978 42.68 5.86 -0.30
C PRO A 978 43.29 4.96 -1.39
N ILE A 979 44.51 5.28 -1.84
CA ILE A 979 45.19 4.60 -2.98
C ILE A 979 45.28 3.08 -2.78
N ASP A 980 45.52 2.62 -1.54
CA ASP A 980 45.69 1.20 -1.20
C ASP A 980 44.40 0.56 -0.64
N TYR A 981 43.23 1.19 -0.83
CA TYR A 981 41.96 0.68 -0.30
C TYR A 981 41.36 -0.40 -1.21
N SER A 982 41.21 -1.63 -0.69
CA SER A 982 40.60 -2.76 -1.39
C SER A 982 39.22 -3.17 -0.84
N GLY A 983 38.62 -2.35 0.01
CA GLY A 983 37.29 -2.62 0.58
C GLY A 983 36.14 -2.21 -0.35
N PRO A 984 34.88 -2.41 0.09
CA PRO A 984 33.72 -2.21 -0.78
C PRO A 984 33.37 -0.72 -1.04
N LEU A 985 33.86 0.20 -0.21
CA LEU A 985 33.68 1.65 -0.37
C LEU A 985 34.72 2.28 -1.33
N ASN A 986 34.72 1.80 -2.58
CA ASN A 986 35.73 2.09 -3.60
C ASN A 986 35.30 3.18 -4.60
N LYS A 987 34.15 3.84 -4.39
CA LYS A 987 33.69 4.99 -5.18
C LYS A 987 33.88 6.29 -4.40
N GLU A 988 34.24 7.35 -5.12
CA GLU A 988 34.36 8.70 -4.54
C GLU A 988 33.01 9.42 -4.42
N ALA A 989 32.06 9.08 -5.28
CA ALA A 989 30.68 9.53 -5.25
C ALA A 989 29.76 8.51 -5.94
N GLY A 990 28.45 8.59 -5.67
CA GLY A 990 27.43 7.73 -6.26
C GLY A 990 26.72 6.83 -5.26
N ILE A 991 26.09 5.79 -5.79
CA ILE A 991 25.40 4.74 -5.03
C ILE A 991 26.35 3.54 -4.88
N ILE A 992 26.42 2.99 -3.67
CA ILE A 992 27.15 1.75 -3.34
C ILE A 992 26.18 0.81 -2.64
N TYR A 993 26.01 -0.39 -3.19
CA TYR A 993 25.26 -1.50 -2.61
C TYR A 993 26.21 -2.46 -1.90
N ILE A 994 25.90 -2.78 -0.65
CA ILE A 994 26.65 -3.70 0.20
C ILE A 994 25.74 -4.91 0.48
N PRO A 995 26.02 -6.07 -0.13
CA PRO A 995 25.25 -7.28 0.12
C PRO A 995 25.59 -7.88 1.49
N VAL A 996 24.58 -8.10 2.34
CA VAL A 996 24.73 -8.80 3.62
C VAL A 996 23.78 -10.00 3.67
N HIS A 997 24.33 -11.21 3.75
CA HIS A 997 23.53 -12.43 3.77
C HIS A 997 23.08 -12.76 5.20
N HIS A 998 21.77 -12.86 5.40
CA HIS A 998 21.13 -13.29 6.64
C HIS A 998 19.76 -13.94 6.34
N GLU A 999 19.16 -14.61 7.32
CA GLU A 999 17.84 -15.27 7.17
C GLU A 999 16.97 -15.04 8.40
N GLY A 1000 15.65 -14.94 8.22
CA GLY A 1000 14.67 -14.83 9.31
C GLY A 1000 14.53 -13.45 9.97
N ASN A 1001 15.38 -12.47 9.62
CA ASN A 1001 15.24 -11.08 10.05
C ASN A 1001 14.08 -10.39 9.31
N THR A 1002 13.15 -9.78 10.04
CA THR A 1002 11.93 -9.13 9.47
C THR A 1002 11.91 -7.61 9.66
N GLN A 1003 12.39 -7.10 10.80
CA GLN A 1003 12.39 -5.68 11.15
C GLN A 1003 13.75 -5.12 11.57
N ALA A 1004 14.70 -5.99 11.89
CA ALA A 1004 16.03 -5.63 12.35
C ALA A 1004 17.02 -6.76 12.03
N SER A 1005 18.27 -6.40 11.77
CA SER A 1005 19.36 -7.32 11.37
C SER A 1005 20.63 -6.87 12.08
N ASP A 1006 21.15 -7.72 12.98
CA ASP A 1006 22.42 -7.46 13.66
C ASP A 1006 23.60 -7.53 12.68
N GLU A 1007 23.48 -8.41 11.68
CA GLU A 1007 24.47 -8.58 10.61
C GLU A 1007 24.65 -7.31 9.80
N GLU A 1008 23.54 -6.63 9.45
CA GLU A 1008 23.60 -5.33 8.79
C GLU A 1008 24.18 -4.24 9.70
N VAL A 1009 23.84 -4.24 11.00
CA VAL A 1009 24.35 -3.26 11.98
C VAL A 1009 25.87 -3.37 12.11
N ASP A 1010 26.39 -4.59 12.25
CA ASP A 1010 27.81 -4.87 12.37
C ASP A 1010 28.59 -4.42 11.12
N GLU A 1011 28.03 -4.69 9.93
CA GLU A 1011 28.65 -4.26 8.69
C GLU A 1011 28.63 -2.74 8.54
N ILE A 1012 27.49 -2.08 8.83
CA ILE A 1012 27.37 -0.63 8.81
C ILE A 1012 28.39 0.02 9.74
N LYS A 1013 28.60 -0.52 10.94
CA LYS A 1013 29.57 -0.01 11.90
C LYS A 1013 31.00 -0.04 11.32
N LYS A 1014 31.43 -1.18 10.79
CA LYS A 1014 32.76 -1.32 10.15
C LYS A 1014 32.93 -0.34 9.00
N LEU A 1015 31.91 -0.20 8.16
CA LEU A 1015 31.93 0.70 7.01
C LEU A 1015 32.02 2.17 7.45
N ALA A 1016 31.23 2.58 8.43
CA ALA A 1016 31.25 3.94 8.99
C ALA A 1016 32.62 4.27 9.59
N GLU A 1017 33.19 3.36 10.39
CA GLU A 1017 34.53 3.52 10.97
C GLU A 1017 35.61 3.66 9.87
N SER A 1018 35.47 2.92 8.76
CA SER A 1018 36.41 3.02 7.62
C SER A 1018 36.33 4.33 6.82
N LEU A 1019 35.25 5.10 6.98
CA LEU A 1019 35.06 6.40 6.34
C LEU A 1019 35.57 7.55 7.20
N LEU A 1020 35.60 7.39 8.53
CA LEU A 1020 36.10 8.43 9.44
C LEU A 1020 37.55 8.80 9.09
N GLY A 1021 37.83 10.09 9.02
CA GLY A 1021 39.16 10.60 8.69
C GLY A 1021 39.53 10.58 7.20
N ARG A 1022 38.68 10.04 6.31
CA ARG A 1022 38.82 10.25 4.85
C ARG A 1022 38.68 11.74 4.53
N THR A 1023 39.29 12.16 3.42
CA THR A 1023 39.18 13.56 2.96
C THR A 1023 37.88 13.74 2.20
N PHE A 1024 37.07 14.70 2.63
CA PHE A 1024 35.89 15.17 1.91
C PHE A 1024 36.21 16.49 1.21
N HIS A 1025 36.00 16.52 -0.11
CA HIS A 1025 35.97 17.75 -0.90
C HIS A 1025 34.57 18.34 -0.80
N THR A 1026 34.42 19.54 -0.23
CA THR A 1026 33.09 20.07 0.12
C THR A 1026 32.35 20.68 -1.08
N GLY A 1027 33.04 20.86 -2.21
CA GLY A 1027 32.57 21.68 -3.33
C GLY A 1027 32.44 23.18 -3.02
N LEU A 1028 32.84 23.62 -1.82
CA LEU A 1028 32.81 25.02 -1.41
C LEU A 1028 34.18 25.69 -1.60
N SER A 1029 34.21 27.02 -1.66
CA SER A 1029 35.45 27.78 -1.69
C SER A 1029 36.19 27.78 -0.35
N ASN A 1030 35.47 27.69 0.77
CA ASN A 1030 36.05 27.64 2.11
C ASN A 1030 35.13 26.92 3.12
N PRO A 1031 35.58 25.84 3.81
CA PRO A 1031 36.81 25.09 3.53
C PRO A 1031 36.65 24.25 2.26
N LYS A 1032 37.67 24.23 1.38
CA LYS A 1032 37.65 23.42 0.15
C LYS A 1032 37.64 21.92 0.45
N THR A 1033 38.39 21.51 1.46
CA THR A 1033 38.47 20.12 1.94
C THR A 1033 38.43 20.09 3.46
N ARG A 1034 37.94 18.99 4.02
CA ARG A 1034 38.05 18.67 5.45
C ARG A 1034 37.98 17.16 5.67
N LYS A 1035 38.17 16.72 6.91
CA LYS A 1035 38.03 15.30 7.27
C LYS A 1035 36.57 14.92 7.51
N VAL A 1036 36.21 13.72 7.09
CA VAL A 1036 34.92 13.09 7.36
C VAL A 1036 34.81 12.80 8.86
N SER A 1037 33.66 13.15 9.43
CA SER A 1037 33.30 12.97 10.83
C SER A 1037 31.90 12.35 10.95
N TRP A 1038 31.47 12.04 12.17
CA TRP A 1038 30.11 11.54 12.44
C TRP A 1038 29.00 12.49 11.98
N ASP A 1039 29.26 13.80 11.97
CA ASP A 1039 28.30 14.80 11.51
C ASP A 1039 27.99 14.72 10.01
N ASP A 1040 28.86 14.05 9.25
CA ASP A 1040 28.78 13.88 7.80
C ASP A 1040 28.04 12.63 7.36
N MET A 1041 27.56 11.83 8.32
CA MET A 1041 26.89 10.56 8.09
C MET A 1041 25.46 10.59 8.65
N LEU A 1042 24.51 10.17 7.83
CA LEU A 1042 23.14 9.85 8.28
C LEU A 1042 22.92 8.35 8.17
N PHE A 1043 22.29 7.77 9.19
CA PHE A 1043 21.95 6.35 9.22
C PHE A 1043 20.43 6.21 9.25
N VAL A 1044 19.91 5.64 8.17
CA VAL A 1044 18.48 5.57 7.87
C VAL A 1044 18.07 4.10 7.84
N ALA A 1045 16.95 3.78 8.49
CA ALA A 1045 16.33 2.46 8.40
C ALA A 1045 14.80 2.59 8.35
N PRO A 1046 14.07 1.64 7.73
CA PRO A 1046 12.62 1.69 7.63
C PRO A 1046 11.90 1.44 8.96
N TYR A 1047 12.50 0.64 9.86
CA TYR A 1047 11.89 0.26 11.15
C TYR A 1047 12.61 0.87 12.34
N ASN A 1048 11.84 1.22 13.36
CA ASN A 1048 12.37 1.75 14.62
C ASN A 1048 13.24 0.74 15.37
N HIS A 1049 12.94 -0.56 15.26
CA HIS A 1049 13.77 -1.61 15.86
C HIS A 1049 15.21 -1.55 15.31
N GLN A 1050 15.39 -1.53 13.98
CA GLN A 1050 16.72 -1.36 13.38
C GLN A 1050 17.37 -0.03 13.77
N VAL A 1051 16.61 1.07 13.85
CA VAL A 1051 17.11 2.37 14.34
C VAL A 1051 17.67 2.27 15.76
N ASN A 1052 17.00 1.56 16.66
CA ASN A 1052 17.42 1.39 18.04
C ASN A 1052 18.69 0.52 18.13
N LYS A 1053 18.78 -0.55 17.34
CA LYS A 1053 20.00 -1.37 17.26
C LYS A 1053 21.20 -0.58 16.73
N LEU A 1054 21.02 0.18 15.64
CA LEU A 1054 22.04 1.08 15.12
C LEU A 1054 22.46 2.11 16.18
N ARG A 1055 21.52 2.67 16.94
CA ARG A 1055 21.83 3.64 18.01
C ARG A 1055 22.65 3.03 19.12
N SER A 1056 22.31 1.81 19.53
CA SER A 1056 23.04 1.07 20.54
C SER A 1056 24.46 0.72 20.09
N ALA A 1057 24.64 0.36 18.81
CA ALA A 1057 25.94 -0.06 18.27
C ALA A 1057 26.88 1.10 17.93
N LEU A 1058 26.33 2.22 17.44
CA LEU A 1058 27.09 3.38 16.97
C LEU A 1058 27.25 4.47 18.05
N GLY A 1059 26.32 4.61 19.01
CA GLY A 1059 26.37 5.62 20.07
C GLY A 1059 25.74 6.98 19.68
N ASP A 1060 25.71 7.90 20.65
CA ASP A 1060 24.95 9.16 20.57
C ASP A 1060 25.49 10.17 19.54
N GLN A 1061 26.75 10.04 19.12
CA GLN A 1061 27.33 10.91 18.09
C GLN A 1061 26.76 10.66 16.68
N ALA A 1062 26.14 9.50 16.44
CA ALA A 1062 25.62 9.13 15.13
C ALA A 1062 24.19 9.66 14.92
N LYS A 1063 23.95 10.31 13.77
CA LYS A 1063 22.62 10.80 13.39
C LYS A 1063 21.79 9.65 12.82
N ILE A 1064 20.97 9.04 13.67
CA ILE A 1064 20.18 7.84 13.34
C ILE A 1064 18.67 8.11 13.45
N GLY A 1065 17.90 7.55 12.53
CA GLY A 1065 16.45 7.76 12.45
C GLY A 1065 15.76 7.01 11.32
N SER A 1066 14.43 7.05 11.35
CA SER A 1066 13.62 6.60 10.22
C SER A 1066 13.71 7.57 9.05
N VAL A 1067 13.26 7.13 7.87
CA VAL A 1067 13.18 7.97 6.67
C VAL A 1067 12.39 9.27 6.94
N ASP A 1068 11.27 9.16 7.67
CA ASP A 1068 10.37 10.28 7.99
C ASP A 1068 11.07 11.35 8.85
N LYS A 1069 11.97 10.95 9.76
CA LYS A 1069 12.71 11.88 10.64
C LYS A 1069 13.71 12.76 9.87
N PHE A 1070 14.23 12.27 8.76
CA PHE A 1070 15.27 12.95 7.97
C PHE A 1070 14.73 13.73 6.77
N GLN A 1071 13.41 13.89 6.65
CA GLN A 1071 12.85 14.78 5.64
C GLN A 1071 13.41 16.20 5.82
N GLY A 1072 13.91 16.76 4.72
CA GLY A 1072 14.53 18.10 4.70
C GLY A 1072 16.01 18.15 5.14
N GLN A 1073 16.56 17.10 5.75
CA GLN A 1073 17.98 17.04 6.11
C GLN A 1073 18.84 16.58 4.92
N GLU A 1074 20.17 16.69 5.04
CA GLU A 1074 21.15 16.22 4.06
C GLU A 1074 22.51 15.99 4.71
N ALA A 1075 23.32 15.11 4.13
CA ALA A 1075 24.70 14.86 4.55
C ALA A 1075 25.58 14.37 3.39
N PRO A 1076 26.91 14.52 3.48
CA PRO A 1076 27.85 13.95 2.51
C PRO A 1076 27.64 12.45 2.26
N ILE A 1077 27.42 11.69 3.33
CA ILE A 1077 27.27 10.23 3.30
C ILE A 1077 25.95 9.83 3.95
N VAL A 1078 25.23 8.90 3.33
CA VAL A 1078 24.00 8.32 3.88
C VAL A 1078 24.08 6.81 3.82
N PHE A 1079 23.83 6.15 4.95
CA PHE A 1079 23.62 4.72 5.06
C PHE A 1079 22.12 4.42 5.08
N LEU A 1080 21.68 3.49 4.24
CA LEU A 1080 20.32 2.93 4.25
C LEU A 1080 20.41 1.44 4.56
N SER A 1081 19.91 1.02 5.72
CA SER A 1081 19.76 -0.38 6.11
C SER A 1081 18.37 -0.87 5.73
N MET A 1082 18.27 -1.96 4.96
CA MET A 1082 16.98 -2.55 4.57
C MET A 1082 16.47 -3.58 5.58
N CYS A 1083 17.37 -4.17 6.38
CA CYS A 1083 17.20 -5.05 7.55
C CYS A 1083 16.35 -6.33 7.42
N ALA A 1084 15.45 -6.41 6.46
CA ALA A 1084 14.64 -7.59 6.20
C ALA A 1084 15.38 -8.59 5.30
N SER A 1085 15.23 -9.88 5.59
CA SER A 1085 15.79 -10.97 4.77
C SER A 1085 14.90 -11.28 3.57
N ASP A 1086 13.59 -11.13 3.75
CA ASP A 1086 12.54 -11.34 2.74
C ASP A 1086 11.46 -10.27 2.95
N ALA A 1087 11.10 -9.55 1.89
CA ALA A 1087 10.10 -8.49 1.98
C ALA A 1087 8.67 -9.03 2.14
N ASN A 1088 8.40 -10.31 1.87
CA ASN A 1088 7.11 -10.95 2.16
C ASN A 1088 6.91 -11.24 3.65
N GLU A 1089 7.99 -11.39 4.41
CA GLU A 1089 7.96 -11.59 5.87
C GLU A 1089 7.98 -10.25 6.65
N SER A 1090 8.01 -9.12 5.92
CA SER A 1090 7.88 -7.77 6.47
C SER A 1090 6.51 -7.59 7.15
N PRO A 1091 6.45 -7.13 8.41
CA PRO A 1091 5.17 -6.95 9.13
C PRO A 1091 4.26 -5.89 8.49
N ARG A 1092 4.84 -4.92 7.77
CA ARG A 1092 4.11 -3.87 7.04
C ARG A 1092 3.99 -4.18 5.54
N GLY A 1093 4.36 -5.39 5.15
CA GLY A 1093 4.37 -5.87 3.78
C GLY A 1093 5.49 -5.30 2.91
N LEU A 1094 5.55 -5.81 1.68
CA LEU A 1094 6.51 -5.43 0.64
C LEU A 1094 6.36 -3.94 0.25
N GLY A 1095 5.10 -3.47 0.17
CA GLY A 1095 4.77 -2.11 -0.22
C GLY A 1095 5.41 -1.03 0.66
N PHE A 1096 5.55 -1.32 1.96
CA PHE A 1096 6.20 -0.40 2.89
C PHE A 1096 7.73 -0.39 2.74
N LEU A 1097 8.35 -1.56 2.57
CA LEU A 1097 9.81 -1.70 2.53
C LEU A 1097 10.40 -1.09 1.24
N PHE A 1098 9.76 -1.32 0.11
CA PHE A 1098 10.19 -0.81 -1.21
C PHE A 1098 9.44 0.44 -1.65
N ASP A 1099 8.79 1.14 -0.73
CA ASP A 1099 8.05 2.36 -1.03
C ASP A 1099 8.95 3.36 -1.79
N LYS A 1100 8.52 3.71 -3.01
CA LYS A 1100 9.28 4.56 -3.93
C LYS A 1100 9.58 5.92 -3.31
N HIS A 1101 8.64 6.48 -2.55
CA HIS A 1101 8.76 7.78 -1.91
C HIS A 1101 9.81 7.75 -0.79
N ARG A 1102 9.81 6.70 0.05
CA ARG A 1102 10.81 6.47 1.11
C ARG A 1102 12.20 6.28 0.56
N ILE A 1103 12.36 5.44 -0.47
CA ILE A 1103 13.64 5.20 -1.14
C ILE A 1103 14.16 6.52 -1.75
N ASN A 1104 13.29 7.27 -2.45
CA ASN A 1104 13.65 8.59 -2.99
C ASN A 1104 14.13 9.53 -1.88
N VAL A 1105 13.38 9.64 -0.77
CA VAL A 1105 13.79 10.50 0.36
C VAL A 1105 15.13 10.05 0.92
N ALA A 1106 15.31 8.76 1.21
CA ALA A 1106 16.53 8.22 1.82
C ALA A 1106 17.78 8.46 0.94
N ILE A 1107 17.75 8.06 -0.33
CA ILE A 1107 18.89 8.21 -1.24
C ILE A 1107 19.17 9.69 -1.52
N SER A 1108 18.13 10.51 -1.71
CA SER A 1108 18.28 11.94 -2.00
C SER A 1108 18.73 12.81 -0.82
N ARG A 1109 18.98 12.22 0.36
CA ARG A 1109 19.65 12.90 1.47
C ARG A 1109 21.16 12.99 1.26
N ALA A 1110 21.74 12.10 0.44
CA ALA A 1110 23.17 12.06 0.19
C ALA A 1110 23.61 13.19 -0.75
N GLN A 1111 24.70 13.86 -0.41
CA GLN A 1111 25.37 14.80 -1.31
C GLN A 1111 26.39 14.06 -2.20
N SER A 1112 27.16 13.12 -1.63
CA SER A 1112 28.27 12.43 -2.32
C SER A 1112 28.08 10.92 -2.40
N LEU A 1113 27.84 10.23 -1.27
CA LEU A 1113 27.71 8.78 -1.22
C LEU A 1113 26.39 8.33 -0.58
N ALA A 1114 25.66 7.47 -1.28
CA ALA A 1114 24.54 6.71 -0.73
C ALA A 1114 24.93 5.23 -0.65
N ILE A 1115 25.03 4.71 0.57
CA ILE A 1115 25.46 3.33 0.87
C ILE A 1115 24.22 2.53 1.30
N ILE A 1116 23.81 1.56 0.50
CA ILE A 1116 22.63 0.73 0.74
C ILE A 1116 23.13 -0.63 1.22
N VAL A 1117 22.83 -0.98 2.48
CA VAL A 1117 23.18 -2.26 3.10
C VAL A 1117 21.91 -3.10 3.17
N ALA A 1118 21.93 -4.25 2.51
CA ALA A 1118 20.72 -5.05 2.36
C ALA A 1118 21.01 -6.50 1.96
N ASN A 1119 20.04 -7.37 2.22
CA ASN A 1119 20.08 -8.76 1.78
C ASN A 1119 19.85 -8.89 0.26
N PRO A 1120 20.69 -9.63 -0.49
CA PRO A 1120 20.49 -9.87 -1.91
C PRO A 1120 19.18 -10.55 -2.28
N ASN A 1121 18.59 -11.33 -1.37
CA ASN A 1121 17.32 -12.02 -1.61
C ASN A 1121 16.14 -11.06 -1.73
N LEU A 1122 16.26 -9.82 -1.21
CA LEU A 1122 15.22 -8.79 -1.36
C LEU A 1122 14.90 -8.49 -2.82
N ALA A 1123 15.88 -8.52 -3.72
CA ALA A 1123 15.65 -8.32 -5.16
C ALA A 1123 15.01 -9.52 -5.87
N LYS A 1124 14.91 -10.67 -5.19
CA LYS A 1124 14.28 -11.90 -5.66
C LYS A 1124 12.95 -12.18 -4.97
N THR A 1125 12.42 -11.20 -4.22
CA THR A 1125 11.15 -11.35 -3.51
C THR A 1125 10.05 -11.73 -4.48
N THR A 1126 9.26 -12.75 -4.14
CA THR A 1126 8.09 -13.15 -4.92
C THR A 1126 7.04 -12.05 -4.93
N VAL A 1127 6.55 -11.69 -6.13
CA VAL A 1127 5.56 -10.64 -6.37
C VAL A 1127 4.24 -11.22 -6.88
N ASN A 1128 3.11 -10.62 -6.49
CA ASN A 1128 1.77 -11.07 -6.89
C ASN A 1128 1.04 -10.05 -7.78
N THR A 1129 1.43 -8.77 -7.75
CA THR A 1129 0.81 -7.70 -8.56
C THR A 1129 1.86 -6.95 -9.37
N VAL A 1130 1.44 -6.32 -10.49
CA VAL A 1130 2.35 -5.54 -11.34
C VAL A 1130 2.94 -4.34 -10.60
N GLU A 1131 2.21 -3.76 -9.66
CA GLU A 1131 2.73 -2.69 -8.81
C GLU A 1131 3.87 -3.19 -7.91
N GLN A 1132 3.76 -4.40 -7.34
CA GLN A 1132 4.86 -5.00 -6.59
C GLN A 1132 6.10 -5.24 -7.47
N VAL A 1133 5.93 -5.57 -8.76
CA VAL A 1133 7.06 -5.67 -9.70
C VAL A 1133 7.78 -4.32 -9.79
N LYS A 1134 7.05 -3.19 -9.92
CA LYS A 1134 7.67 -1.85 -9.98
C LYS A 1134 8.48 -1.54 -8.72
N LEU A 1135 7.94 -1.87 -7.56
CA LEU A 1135 8.59 -1.63 -6.27
C LEU A 1135 9.90 -2.43 -6.13
N VAL A 1136 9.87 -3.74 -6.41
CA VAL A 1136 11.08 -4.57 -6.36
C VAL A 1136 12.06 -4.19 -7.48
N ASN A 1137 11.57 -3.79 -8.66
CA ASN A 1137 12.38 -3.28 -9.76
C ASN A 1137 13.19 -2.05 -9.36
N LEU A 1138 12.60 -1.11 -8.62
CA LEU A 1138 13.32 0.06 -8.12
C LEU A 1138 14.52 -0.34 -7.25
N PHE A 1139 14.35 -1.35 -6.38
CA PHE A 1139 15.46 -1.90 -5.60
C PHE A 1139 16.49 -2.63 -6.46
N GLY A 1140 16.04 -3.42 -7.44
CA GLY A 1140 16.93 -4.03 -8.43
C GLY A 1140 17.77 -3.00 -9.20
N ALA A 1141 17.18 -1.86 -9.54
CA ALA A 1141 17.88 -0.75 -10.19
C ALA A 1141 18.93 -0.10 -9.28
N ILE A 1142 18.75 -0.09 -7.95
CA ILE A 1142 19.78 0.34 -6.99
C ILE A 1142 21.00 -0.59 -7.07
N ILE A 1143 20.76 -1.91 -7.05
CA ILE A 1143 21.83 -2.92 -7.14
C ILE A 1143 22.60 -2.75 -8.46
N ASN A 1144 21.90 -2.56 -9.57
CA ASN A 1144 22.53 -2.37 -10.89
C ASN A 1144 23.20 -1.00 -11.06
N SER A 1145 22.89 -0.02 -10.21
CA SER A 1145 23.51 1.32 -10.20
C SER A 1145 24.78 1.38 -9.33
N SER A 1146 25.05 0.32 -8.56
CA SER A 1146 26.15 0.22 -7.60
C SER A 1146 27.53 0.03 -8.23
#